data_AF-A0A3M0W3N5-F1
#
_entry.id   AF-A0A3M0W3N5-F1
#
_cell.length_a   1.000
_cell.length_b   1.000
_cell.length_c   1.000
_cell.angle_alpha   90.00
_cell.angle_beta   90.00
_cell.angle_gamma   90.00
#
_symmetry.space_group_name_H-M   'P 1'
#
loop_
_entity.id
_entity.type
_entity.pdbx_description
1 polymer ?
#
loop_
_entity_poly.entity_id
_entity_poly.type
_entity_poly.pdbx_seq_one_letter_code
_entity_poly.pdbx_strand_id
1 'polypeptide(L)'
;MTESLDSRLAARRTPSPKPSKVADEAYAERFPSFDTTAPPSFGLPVVTESTLETDAVAALEAKWPLPRVSHRAREGRQNWHRPRKSVSEALNNFRIRRGSVSENAQELAEALKAPVSYTLIGLCIAWYMTSALTNTSSKSILNAFPKPATLTIAQFASVSVWCLILNTAASTFPSLKTTVPALRNGLRRPSWDVISTALPLSVFQLLGHLLSSYATSKIPVSLVHTIKGLSPLFTVLAYRILFRIRYMRATYLSLVPLTLGVMMACSTDFSTNFWGLSAALIATIVFVVQNIFSKKLFTESARAEAEGQTQRSRKLDKLNLLCYCSVGAFMLSAPVWLYTEGFAIIEDFWKDGAVNLSEKKGALDHGELVLEFIFNGLTHFFQNILAFVLLSMMSPVSYSVASLIKRVWVIVVAVIWFRSSTTRLQLAGIVLTLIGLYLYDRTSMEDAAERRAKTGNLPHDTPLLPLVAQDGPEQNGHALEPPSVALEDDRPDDKTKAKKQKSERQKTSKYCVSAAAVKGMAVSPLTTFPTAPLTCDRPILTPKTVLPIFFAIGIIFAPIGGLLLWASFSVQELVIDYTDCNSTSSEFTTIPDSKVKASFKTSNFTKPSWRLRTDDRRPPYSAVNITNTPICTLQFDIPNNIGPPVYLYYKLTNFYQNHRRYVKSLDTDQLKGHFISNSSISSSACNPLRTNGSDFAYYPCGLIANSIFNDTFFSPQYVNQGGQADSSQYTMTNKSIAWSSDTRLFGTTAYKWHQVAPPPNWAERFPNGYTEEDFINLHEYEEFHVWMRTAGLPKFSKLALRNDDDVMKAGTYTMDIYDYFPVHLYGGTKSVLISTRTVMGGKNSFLGIAYVAIGGLCIVLGAIFTVAHIIRPRKLGDHTYLSWNNDAVPTATTTGREARPGTA
;
A
#
# COMPACT_ATOMS: atom_id res chain seq x y z
N MET A 1 -36.60 -65.82 24.68
CA MET A 1 -37.14 -66.97 23.91
C MET A 1 -36.56 -66.90 22.52
N THR A 2 -36.20 -68.06 21.93
CA THR A 2 -36.11 -68.39 20.48
C THR A 2 -35.38 -67.39 19.55
N GLU A 3 -34.33 -67.74 18.79
CA GLU A 3 -34.27 -68.76 17.71
C GLU A 3 -35.32 -68.54 16.61
N SER A 4 -35.08 -68.70 15.30
CA SER A 4 -33.86 -68.93 14.46
C SER A 4 -34.27 -68.69 12.97
N LEU A 5 -33.53 -68.95 11.87
CA LEU A 5 -32.22 -69.56 11.56
C LEU A 5 -31.73 -69.05 10.16
N ASP A 6 -30.49 -69.38 9.76
CA ASP A 6 -29.92 -69.73 8.42
C ASP A 6 -30.62 -69.41 7.05
N SER A 7 -29.90 -69.30 5.90
CA SER A 7 -28.45 -69.12 5.63
C SER A 7 -28.10 -69.00 4.11
N ARG A 8 -26.82 -68.62 3.82
CA ARG A 8 -25.98 -68.98 2.63
C ARG A 8 -26.45 -68.46 1.24
N LEU A 9 -25.62 -68.10 0.26
CA LEU A 9 -24.15 -67.96 0.00
C LEU A 9 -24.02 -66.92 -1.16
N ALA A 10 -22.88 -66.32 -1.58
CA ALA A 10 -21.43 -66.41 -1.31
C ALA A 10 -20.85 -64.96 -1.32
N ALA A 11 -19.70 -64.58 -0.74
CA ALA A 11 -18.29 -64.96 -0.96
C ALA A 11 -17.76 -64.71 -2.40
N ARG A 12 -16.61 -64.04 -2.65
CA ARG A 12 -15.51 -63.63 -1.75
C ARG A 12 -14.58 -62.57 -2.41
N ARG A 13 -14.14 -61.50 -1.70
CA ARG A 13 -12.87 -60.75 -1.97
C ARG A 13 -12.55 -59.67 -0.90
N THR A 14 -11.49 -59.90 -0.11
CA THR A 14 -10.81 -59.01 0.88
C THR A 14 -9.42 -59.66 1.21
N PRO A 15 -8.45 -59.05 1.94
CA PRO A 15 -8.42 -57.74 2.63
C PRO A 15 -7.12 -56.87 2.47
N SER A 16 -7.20 -55.59 2.91
CA SER A 16 -6.10 -54.76 3.52
C SER A 16 -4.85 -54.37 2.71
N PRO A 17 -3.97 -53.44 3.19
CA PRO A 17 -4.04 -52.51 4.34
C PRO A 17 -3.78 -51.00 4.00
N LYS A 18 -3.58 -50.15 5.03
CA LYS A 18 -3.29 -48.68 4.99
C LYS A 18 -1.84 -48.33 4.57
N PRO A 19 -1.57 -47.06 4.18
CA PRO A 19 -0.57 -46.26 4.93
C PRO A 19 -1.01 -44.79 5.23
N SER A 20 -0.07 -43.83 5.26
CA SER A 20 -0.07 -42.63 6.16
C SER A 20 0.21 -41.25 5.50
N LYS A 21 0.27 -40.18 6.33
CA LYS A 21 0.40 -38.74 5.97
C LYS A 21 1.77 -38.34 5.39
N VAL A 22 1.78 -37.28 4.55
CA VAL A 22 2.94 -36.44 4.18
C VAL A 22 2.50 -34.94 4.21
N ALA A 23 3.44 -33.99 4.14
CA ALA A 23 3.27 -32.56 4.48
C ALA A 23 3.08 -31.59 3.29
N ASP A 24 3.03 -30.28 3.59
CA ASP A 24 2.88 -29.16 2.64
C ASP A 24 4.05 -29.00 1.65
N GLU A 25 3.76 -28.58 0.41
CA GLU A 25 4.72 -27.85 -0.43
C GLU A 25 4.03 -26.91 -1.46
N ALA A 26 4.81 -26.22 -2.30
CA ALA A 26 4.45 -24.94 -2.91
C ALA A 26 3.52 -24.99 -4.15
N TYR A 27 2.86 -23.85 -4.41
CA TYR A 27 2.17 -23.58 -5.68
C TYR A 27 3.16 -23.55 -6.86
N ALA A 28 3.16 -24.61 -7.68
CA ALA A 28 3.93 -24.66 -8.92
C ALA A 28 3.19 -23.99 -10.09
N GLU A 29 3.95 -23.40 -11.02
CA GLU A 29 3.40 -22.77 -12.23
C GLU A 29 2.87 -23.81 -13.23
N ARG A 30 1.60 -23.68 -13.66
CA ARG A 30 1.02 -24.53 -14.71
C ARG A 30 1.24 -23.92 -16.11
N PHE A 31 2.34 -24.30 -16.74
CA PHE A 31 2.40 -24.43 -18.19
C PHE A 31 2.19 -25.92 -18.57
N PRO A 32 1.54 -26.24 -19.70
CA PRO A 32 1.52 -27.61 -20.22
C PRO A 32 2.92 -28.03 -20.66
N SER A 33 3.35 -29.21 -20.22
CA SER A 33 4.60 -29.85 -20.66
C SER A 33 4.44 -30.43 -22.07
N PHE A 34 5.37 -30.10 -22.96
CA PHE A 34 5.47 -30.71 -24.29
C PHE A 34 6.65 -31.69 -24.30
N ASP A 35 6.35 -32.99 -24.29
CA ASP A 35 7.31 -34.07 -24.53
C ASP A 35 6.82 -34.94 -25.69
N THR A 36 7.76 -35.40 -26.53
CA THR A 36 7.45 -36.08 -27.80
C THR A 36 7.69 -37.59 -27.67
N THR A 37 6.76 -38.42 -28.13
CA THR A 37 6.82 -39.88 -27.98
C THR A 37 7.49 -40.61 -29.15
N ALA A 38 8.55 -41.38 -28.89
CA ALA A 38 9.12 -42.35 -29.85
C ALA A 38 9.86 -43.52 -29.14
N PRO A 39 9.70 -44.79 -29.58
CA PRO A 39 10.44 -45.98 -29.08
C PRO A 39 11.35 -46.63 -30.18
N PRO A 40 12.05 -47.77 -29.94
CA PRO A 40 12.93 -48.13 -28.81
C PRO A 40 14.28 -48.80 -29.24
N SER A 41 15.16 -49.13 -28.26
CA SER A 41 16.39 -49.98 -28.36
C SER A 41 17.57 -49.43 -29.19
N PHE A 42 18.85 -49.82 -29.02
CA PHE A 42 19.55 -50.81 -28.16
C PHE A 42 20.51 -50.11 -27.13
N GLY A 43 21.39 -50.81 -26.38
CA GLY A 43 22.32 -50.13 -25.44
C GLY A 43 23.43 -50.95 -24.75
N LEU A 44 24.04 -50.33 -23.73
CA LEU A 44 25.05 -50.81 -22.75
C LEU A 44 26.50 -51.10 -23.26
N PRO A 45 27.56 -51.10 -22.40
CA PRO A 45 27.65 -50.73 -20.97
C PRO A 45 28.84 -49.80 -20.54
N VAL A 46 28.69 -49.28 -19.31
CA VAL A 46 29.66 -48.82 -18.25
C VAL A 46 31.17 -49.09 -18.40
N VAL A 47 32.01 -48.07 -18.09
CA VAL A 47 33.35 -48.14 -17.43
C VAL A 47 33.56 -46.88 -16.51
N THR A 48 34.48 -46.92 -15.55
CA THR A 48 34.70 -45.92 -14.46
C THR A 48 36.11 -45.30 -14.40
N GLU A 49 36.16 -44.05 -13.90
CA GLU A 49 37.24 -43.34 -13.14
C GLU A 49 38.66 -42.98 -13.70
N SER A 50 39.08 -41.77 -13.25
CA SER A 50 40.44 -41.29 -12.88
C SER A 50 41.56 -40.97 -13.90
N THR A 51 41.78 -39.65 -14.07
CA THR A 51 43.07 -38.89 -13.99
C THR A 51 44.38 -39.42 -14.62
N LEU A 52 44.94 -38.64 -15.58
CA LEU A 52 46.15 -37.80 -15.35
C LEU A 52 46.41 -36.73 -16.45
N GLU A 53 47.08 -35.66 -16.02
CA GLU A 53 48.07 -34.71 -16.61
C GLU A 53 48.62 -34.90 -18.05
N THR A 54 49.27 -33.92 -18.73
CA THR A 54 49.90 -32.60 -18.41
C THR A 54 49.84 -31.68 -19.70
N ASP A 55 50.30 -30.41 -19.85
CA ASP A 55 50.94 -29.34 -19.04
C ASP A 55 50.69 -27.94 -19.69
N ALA A 56 51.23 -26.86 -19.08
CA ALA A 56 51.80 -25.57 -19.56
C ALA A 56 51.40 -24.92 -20.94
N VAL A 57 51.42 -23.60 -21.12
CA VAL A 57 52.24 -22.48 -20.56
C VAL A 57 51.31 -21.25 -20.35
N ALA A 58 51.07 -20.69 -19.15
CA ALA A 58 51.89 -19.76 -18.34
C ALA A 58 52.22 -18.40 -19.04
N ALA A 59 52.25 -17.21 -18.42
CA ALA A 59 51.83 -16.66 -17.11
C ALA A 59 51.48 -15.15 -17.34
N LEU A 60 51.21 -14.22 -16.39
CA LEU A 60 51.80 -13.96 -15.08
C LEU A 60 50.98 -12.87 -14.34
N GLU A 61 50.80 -12.97 -13.03
CA GLU A 61 50.23 -11.91 -12.17
C GLU A 61 51.19 -11.64 -10.99
N ALA A 62 51.37 -10.38 -10.58
CA ALA A 62 52.40 -9.99 -9.62
C ALA A 62 51.86 -9.11 -8.47
N LYS A 63 52.41 -9.33 -7.27
CA LYS A 63 51.88 -8.83 -5.99
C LYS A 63 53.01 -8.30 -5.11
N TRP A 64 52.79 -7.18 -4.41
CA TRP A 64 53.72 -6.65 -3.38
C TRP A 64 53.05 -6.56 -1.99
N PRO A 65 53.80 -6.67 -0.88
CA PRO A 65 53.24 -6.97 0.45
C PRO A 65 53.17 -5.77 1.41
N LEU A 66 52.52 -5.98 2.56
CA LEU A 66 52.44 -5.05 3.69
C LEU A 66 53.60 -5.25 4.70
N PRO A 67 54.14 -4.17 5.33
CA PRO A 67 55.05 -4.29 6.47
C PRO A 67 54.32 -4.66 7.77
N ARG A 68 55.03 -5.31 8.72
CA ARG A 68 54.63 -5.43 10.13
C ARG A 68 55.56 -4.59 11.02
N VAL A 69 55.00 -3.91 12.02
CA VAL A 69 55.70 -3.39 13.21
C VAL A 69 54.81 -3.67 14.44
N SER A 70 55.40 -3.81 15.63
CA SER A 70 54.80 -4.47 16.80
C SER A 70 54.40 -3.57 17.97
N HIS A 71 53.44 -4.08 18.77
CA HIS A 71 53.07 -3.73 20.15
C HIS A 71 53.48 -2.39 20.78
N ARG A 72 52.47 -1.60 21.18
CA ARG A 72 52.17 -1.37 22.62
C ARG A 72 50.76 -0.79 22.81
N ALA A 73 50.20 -0.95 24.01
CA ALA A 73 48.87 -0.48 24.37
C ALA A 73 48.94 0.78 25.26
N ARG A 74 47.99 1.71 25.06
CA ARG A 74 47.49 2.62 26.10
C ARG A 74 46.11 3.16 25.72
N GLU A 75 45.28 3.44 26.71
CA GLU A 75 43.88 3.84 26.54
C GLU A 75 43.69 5.33 26.25
N GLY A 76 42.49 5.67 25.75
CA GLY A 76 41.78 6.87 26.21
C GLY A 76 41.98 8.17 25.44
N ARG A 77 41.13 8.41 24.42
CA ARG A 77 40.47 9.72 24.25
C ARG A 77 39.17 9.62 23.44
N GLN A 78 38.28 10.58 23.67
CA GLN A 78 36.88 10.55 23.22
C GLN A 78 36.76 10.98 21.75
N ASN A 79 35.90 10.28 20.99
CA ASN A 79 35.67 10.58 19.59
C ASN A 79 34.56 11.64 19.44
N TRP A 80 34.90 12.83 18.94
CA TRP A 80 33.95 13.91 18.66
C TRP A 80 32.86 13.43 17.68
N HIS A 81 31.59 13.60 18.04
CA HIS A 81 30.49 13.34 17.12
C HIS A 81 30.37 14.50 16.11
N ARG A 82 30.55 14.20 14.82
CA ARG A 82 30.12 15.11 13.74
C ARG A 82 28.60 15.31 13.83
N PRO A 83 28.08 16.53 13.68
CA PRO A 83 26.64 16.76 13.56
C PRO A 83 26.04 15.96 12.40
N ARG A 84 24.93 15.27 12.64
CA ARG A 84 24.18 14.56 11.60
C ARG A 84 23.38 15.55 10.75
N LYS A 85 23.48 15.41 9.43
CA LYS A 85 22.68 16.16 8.44
C LYS A 85 21.24 15.66 8.41
N SER A 86 20.32 16.53 7.99
CA SER A 86 18.89 16.19 7.89
C SER A 86 18.58 15.36 6.65
N VAL A 87 17.53 14.53 6.69
CA VAL A 87 16.97 13.86 5.52
C VAL A 87 16.52 14.88 4.45
N SER A 88 16.08 16.06 4.86
CA SER A 88 15.76 17.18 3.96
C SER A 88 16.98 17.79 3.27
N GLU A 89 18.19 17.56 3.79
CA GLU A 89 19.45 18.05 3.23
C GLU A 89 19.95 17.09 2.13
N ALA A 90 19.90 15.77 2.39
CA ALA A 90 20.17 14.74 1.37
C ALA A 90 19.20 14.82 0.17
N LEU A 91 17.91 15.09 0.43
CA LEU A 91 16.93 15.35 -0.63
C LEU A 91 17.20 16.63 -1.44
N ASN A 92 17.85 17.64 -0.84
CA ASN A 92 18.30 18.82 -1.58
C ASN A 92 19.56 18.53 -2.41
N ASN A 93 20.47 17.67 -1.95
CA ASN A 93 21.59 17.18 -2.77
C ASN A 93 21.09 16.47 -4.04
N PHE A 94 20.04 15.64 -3.95
CA PHE A 94 19.39 15.04 -5.13
C PHE A 94 18.82 16.08 -6.12
N ARG A 95 18.50 17.30 -5.65
CA ARG A 95 17.96 18.39 -6.47
C ARG A 95 19.06 19.28 -7.09
N ILE A 96 20.30 19.19 -6.61
CA ILE A 96 21.46 19.97 -7.08
C ILE A 96 22.48 18.99 -7.67
N ARG A 97 22.59 18.91 -9.00
CA ARG A 97 23.43 17.93 -9.72
C ARG A 97 24.94 18.05 -9.43
N ARG A 98 25.41 17.57 -8.28
CA ARG A 98 26.82 17.36 -7.89
C ARG A 98 26.95 16.14 -6.98
N GLY A 99 27.27 14.98 -7.55
CA GLY A 99 27.48 13.71 -6.85
C GLY A 99 27.22 12.51 -7.76
N SER A 100 27.90 11.39 -7.55
CA SER A 100 27.60 10.15 -8.30
C SER A 100 26.23 9.59 -7.91
N VAL A 101 25.54 8.93 -8.85
CA VAL A 101 24.26 8.25 -8.55
C VAL A 101 24.45 7.13 -7.52
N SER A 102 25.59 6.42 -7.53
CA SER A 102 25.93 5.41 -6.52
C SER A 102 26.20 6.02 -5.14
N GLU A 103 26.91 7.14 -5.11
CA GLU A 103 27.30 7.86 -3.89
C GLU A 103 26.08 8.50 -3.21
N ASN A 104 25.21 9.16 -3.99
CA ASN A 104 23.93 9.70 -3.52
C ASN A 104 22.96 8.59 -3.07
N ALA A 105 22.98 7.41 -3.70
CA ALA A 105 22.20 6.25 -3.24
C ALA A 105 22.76 5.68 -1.93
N GLN A 106 24.08 5.70 -1.73
CA GLN A 106 24.74 5.28 -0.49
C GLN A 106 24.42 6.26 0.66
N GLU A 107 24.50 7.58 0.43
CA GLU A 107 24.06 8.61 1.39
C GLU A 107 22.57 8.46 1.72
N LEU A 108 21.71 8.20 0.73
CA LEU A 108 20.27 8.03 0.96
C LEU A 108 19.96 6.75 1.75
N ALA A 109 20.68 5.65 1.50
CA ALA A 109 20.59 4.43 2.29
C ALA A 109 21.04 4.67 3.74
N GLU A 110 22.07 5.48 3.97
CA GLU A 110 22.55 5.84 5.31
C GLU A 110 21.67 6.89 6.02
N ALA A 111 20.98 7.77 5.28
CA ALA A 111 19.98 8.68 5.80
C ALA A 111 18.67 7.96 6.18
N LEU A 112 18.27 6.94 5.41
CA LEU A 112 17.19 6.02 5.76
C LEU A 112 17.55 5.10 6.93
N LYS A 113 18.84 4.89 7.19
CA LYS A 113 19.41 4.20 8.36
C LYS A 113 19.35 5.06 9.65
N ALA A 114 18.31 5.86 9.80
CA ALA A 114 17.81 6.20 11.12
C ALA A 114 17.55 4.90 11.91
N PRO A 115 17.74 4.87 13.24
CA PRO A 115 17.54 3.66 14.04
C PRO A 115 16.05 3.39 14.24
N VAL A 116 15.37 3.01 13.16
CA VAL A 116 14.10 2.30 13.20
C VAL A 116 14.35 0.99 13.93
N SER A 117 14.06 0.98 15.23
CA SER A 117 14.27 -0.20 16.07
C SER A 117 13.42 -1.35 15.51
N TYR A 118 14.08 -2.33 14.90
CA TYR A 118 13.43 -3.57 14.45
C TYR A 118 12.73 -4.28 15.61
N THR A 119 13.23 -4.12 16.85
CA THR A 119 12.57 -4.54 18.09
C THR A 119 11.22 -3.84 18.27
N LEU A 120 11.12 -2.52 18.07
CA LEU A 120 9.87 -1.78 18.19
C LEU A 120 8.85 -2.18 17.10
N ILE A 121 9.30 -2.38 15.86
CA ILE A 121 8.44 -2.89 14.78
C ILE A 121 7.97 -4.31 15.08
N GLY A 122 8.86 -5.21 15.51
CA GLY A 122 8.54 -6.58 15.90
C GLY A 122 7.52 -6.63 17.05
N LEU A 123 7.70 -5.79 18.08
CA LEU A 123 6.73 -5.65 19.18
C LEU A 123 5.37 -5.12 18.70
N CYS A 124 5.33 -4.17 17.76
CA CYS A 124 4.08 -3.71 17.15
C CYS A 124 3.38 -4.82 16.35
N ILE A 125 4.10 -5.56 15.51
CA ILE A 125 3.55 -6.67 14.71
C ILE A 125 3.03 -7.79 15.64
N ALA A 126 3.82 -8.19 16.65
CA ALA A 126 3.40 -9.16 17.65
C ALA A 126 2.14 -8.70 18.41
N TRP A 127 2.05 -7.41 18.75
CA TRP A 127 0.87 -6.83 19.40
C TRP A 127 -0.36 -6.84 18.48
N TYR A 128 -0.20 -6.55 17.18
CA TYR A 128 -1.28 -6.58 16.21
C TYR A 128 -1.78 -8.03 15.98
N MET A 129 -0.88 -8.99 15.86
CA MET A 129 -1.22 -10.42 15.69
C MET A 129 -1.89 -11.01 16.93
N THR A 130 -1.32 -10.83 18.12
CA THR A 130 -1.94 -11.28 19.38
C THR A 130 -3.29 -10.61 19.62
N SER A 131 -3.44 -9.33 19.25
CA SER A 131 -4.74 -8.64 19.26
C SER A 131 -5.76 -9.27 18.31
N ALA A 132 -5.35 -9.59 17.08
CA ALA A 132 -6.25 -10.19 16.10
C ALA A 132 -6.73 -11.57 16.59
N LEU A 133 -5.80 -12.44 16.97
CA LEU A 133 -6.07 -13.79 17.48
C LEU A 133 -6.97 -13.77 18.72
N THR A 134 -6.69 -12.90 19.71
CA THR A 134 -7.54 -12.76 20.90
C THR A 134 -8.99 -12.42 20.52
N ASN A 135 -9.18 -11.52 19.55
CA ASN A 135 -10.50 -11.01 19.20
C ASN A 135 -11.29 -11.96 18.28
N THR A 136 -10.62 -12.71 17.40
CA THR A 136 -11.28 -13.79 16.62
C THR A 136 -11.60 -14.98 17.52
N SER A 137 -10.67 -15.40 18.37
CA SER A 137 -10.84 -16.51 19.31
C SER A 137 -11.95 -16.24 20.34
N SER A 138 -11.96 -15.05 20.95
CA SER A 138 -13.09 -14.59 21.80
C SER A 138 -14.45 -14.66 21.10
N LYS A 139 -14.51 -14.39 19.78
CA LYS A 139 -15.77 -14.52 19.01
C LYS A 139 -16.10 -15.97 18.67
N SER A 140 -15.10 -16.82 18.44
CA SER A 140 -15.27 -18.27 18.25
C SER A 140 -15.91 -18.89 19.50
N ILE A 141 -15.31 -18.66 20.68
CA ILE A 141 -15.84 -19.10 21.98
C ILE A 141 -17.27 -18.61 22.18
N LEU A 142 -17.54 -17.32 21.98
CA LEU A 142 -18.89 -16.74 22.20
C LEU A 142 -19.94 -17.17 21.16
N ASN A 143 -19.55 -17.83 20.07
CA ASN A 143 -20.50 -18.44 19.13
C ASN A 143 -20.93 -19.84 19.59
N ALA A 144 -20.02 -20.63 20.16
CA ALA A 144 -20.28 -21.97 20.69
C ALA A 144 -20.85 -21.94 22.12
N PHE A 145 -20.33 -21.04 22.97
CA PHE A 145 -20.71 -20.88 24.38
C PHE A 145 -21.01 -19.40 24.68
N PRO A 146 -22.29 -18.97 24.55
CA PRO A 146 -22.68 -17.55 24.59
C PRO A 146 -22.78 -16.97 26.01
N LYS A 147 -21.72 -17.16 26.81
CA LYS A 147 -21.61 -16.82 28.23
C LYS A 147 -20.46 -15.80 28.45
N PRO A 148 -20.70 -14.50 28.21
CA PRO A 148 -19.65 -13.48 28.19
C PRO A 148 -18.97 -13.20 29.53
N ALA A 149 -19.62 -13.41 30.68
CA ALA A 149 -18.94 -13.23 31.96
C ALA A 149 -17.86 -14.31 32.15
N THR A 150 -18.18 -15.56 31.79
CA THR A 150 -17.27 -16.73 31.84
C THR A 150 -16.04 -16.51 30.97
N LEU A 151 -16.19 -15.91 29.78
CA LEU A 151 -15.04 -15.49 28.96
C LEU A 151 -14.14 -14.49 29.71
N THR A 152 -14.71 -13.49 30.38
CA THR A 152 -13.93 -12.44 31.04
C THR A 152 -13.20 -12.89 32.30
N ILE A 153 -13.84 -13.73 33.15
CA ILE A 153 -13.17 -14.29 34.33
C ILE A 153 -12.01 -15.21 33.92
N ALA A 154 -12.19 -16.04 32.88
CA ALA A 154 -11.11 -16.85 32.32
C ALA A 154 -9.96 -15.98 31.76
N GLN A 155 -10.28 -14.88 31.07
CA GLN A 155 -9.29 -13.93 30.56
C GLN A 155 -8.50 -13.21 31.67
N PHE A 156 -9.13 -12.82 32.78
CA PHE A 156 -8.43 -12.19 33.91
C PHE A 156 -7.67 -13.20 34.78
N ALA A 157 -8.21 -14.41 34.96
CA ALA A 157 -7.52 -15.52 35.62
C ALA A 157 -6.24 -15.89 34.86
N SER A 158 -6.33 -16.07 33.54
CA SER A 158 -5.18 -16.40 32.69
C SER A 158 -4.09 -15.33 32.73
N VAL A 159 -4.44 -14.04 32.63
CA VAL A 159 -3.47 -12.94 32.76
C VAL A 159 -2.78 -12.98 34.13
N SER A 160 -3.54 -13.19 35.21
CA SER A 160 -3.01 -13.24 36.57
C SER A 160 -2.06 -14.43 36.78
N VAL A 161 -2.45 -15.62 36.31
CA VAL A 161 -1.63 -16.84 36.37
C VAL A 161 -0.34 -16.68 35.56
N TRP A 162 -0.41 -16.18 34.32
CA TRP A 162 0.79 -15.96 33.51
C TRP A 162 1.70 -14.85 34.07
N CYS A 163 1.15 -13.80 34.68
CA CYS A 163 1.95 -12.81 35.42
C CYS A 163 2.70 -13.44 36.61
N LEU A 164 2.06 -14.33 37.38
CA LEU A 164 2.71 -15.04 38.49
C LEU A 164 3.79 -16.02 37.99
N ILE A 165 3.49 -16.81 36.95
CA ILE A 165 4.44 -17.75 36.31
C ILE A 165 5.68 -17.01 35.79
N LEU A 166 5.51 -15.85 35.16
CA LEU A 166 6.64 -15.04 34.68
C LEU A 166 7.45 -14.42 35.81
N ASN A 167 6.82 -14.02 36.93
CA ASN A 167 7.55 -13.55 38.10
C ASN A 167 8.34 -14.69 38.77
N THR A 168 7.78 -15.90 38.89
CA THR A 168 8.54 -17.06 39.39
C THR A 168 9.66 -17.45 38.44
N ALA A 169 9.39 -17.55 37.13
CA ALA A 169 10.42 -17.87 36.13
C ALA A 169 11.55 -16.84 36.10
N ALA A 170 11.25 -15.53 36.21
CA ALA A 170 12.27 -14.50 36.33
C ALA A 170 12.99 -14.52 37.67
N SER A 171 12.39 -15.04 38.75
CA SER A 171 13.11 -15.31 40.00
C SER A 171 14.14 -16.42 39.83
N THR A 172 13.78 -17.50 39.12
CA THR A 172 14.63 -18.69 38.88
C THR A 172 15.72 -18.47 37.83
N PHE A 173 15.45 -17.72 36.76
CA PHE A 173 16.37 -17.55 35.63
C PHE A 173 16.88 -16.09 35.51
N PRO A 174 18.14 -15.79 35.92
CA PRO A 174 18.73 -14.45 35.81
C PRO A 174 18.74 -13.88 34.39
N SER A 175 18.93 -14.73 33.37
CA SER A 175 18.92 -14.33 31.96
C SER A 175 17.60 -13.70 31.51
N LEU A 176 16.46 -14.13 32.06
CA LEU A 176 15.16 -13.58 31.69
C LEU A 176 15.01 -12.11 32.12
N LYS A 177 15.67 -11.72 33.22
CA LYS A 177 15.74 -10.34 33.73
C LYS A 177 16.60 -9.41 32.86
N THR A 178 17.52 -9.95 32.04
CA THR A 178 18.34 -9.16 31.13
C THR A 178 17.75 -9.10 29.71
N THR A 179 17.09 -10.16 29.24
CA THR A 179 16.43 -10.18 27.92
C THR A 179 15.17 -9.33 27.87
N VAL A 180 14.38 -9.25 28.95
CA VAL A 180 13.09 -8.53 28.95
C VAL A 180 13.13 -7.31 29.88
N PRO A 181 13.19 -6.06 29.35
CA PRO A 181 13.28 -4.85 30.16
C PRO A 181 12.15 -4.64 31.18
N ALA A 182 10.98 -5.26 30.96
CA ALA A 182 9.82 -5.18 31.84
C ALA A 182 9.88 -6.09 33.08
N LEU A 183 10.81 -7.06 33.16
CA LEU A 183 10.95 -7.99 34.30
C LEU A 183 12.20 -7.67 35.16
N ARG A 184 12.78 -6.48 35.00
CA ARG A 184 14.07 -6.11 35.62
C ARG A 184 13.97 -5.90 37.14
N ASN A 185 12.80 -5.51 37.66
CA ASN A 185 12.53 -5.41 39.10
C ASN A 185 11.46 -6.44 39.47
N GLY A 186 11.60 -7.10 40.63
CA GLY A 186 10.65 -8.13 41.08
C GLY A 186 9.33 -7.57 41.61
N LEU A 187 8.39 -8.47 41.94
CA LEU A 187 7.14 -8.06 42.60
C LEU A 187 7.42 -7.37 43.95
N ARG A 188 6.98 -6.11 44.08
CA ARG A 188 6.91 -5.41 45.37
C ARG A 188 5.83 -6.07 46.23
N ARG A 189 6.04 -6.16 47.56
CA ARG A 189 5.00 -6.66 48.48
C ARG A 189 3.75 -5.75 48.43
N PRO A 190 2.53 -6.31 48.61
CA PRO A 190 1.31 -5.50 48.61
C PRO A 190 1.31 -4.50 49.77
N SER A 191 0.97 -3.24 49.48
CA SER A 191 0.59 -2.23 50.47
C SER A 191 -0.78 -1.66 50.13
N TRP A 192 -1.48 -1.12 51.12
CA TRP A 192 -2.82 -0.55 50.93
C TRP A 192 -2.84 0.60 49.91
N ASP A 193 -1.76 1.38 49.80
CA ASP A 193 -1.63 2.47 48.83
C ASP A 193 -1.59 1.94 47.38
N VAL A 194 -0.89 0.83 47.16
CA VAL A 194 -0.79 0.16 45.86
C VAL A 194 -2.14 -0.44 45.46
N ILE A 195 -2.87 -1.03 46.41
CA ILE A 195 -4.21 -1.59 46.16
C ILE A 195 -5.22 -0.46 45.89
N SER A 196 -5.24 0.58 46.72
CA SER A 196 -6.13 1.75 46.58
C SER A 196 -5.93 2.47 45.25
N THR A 197 -4.68 2.63 44.79
CA THR A 197 -4.40 3.26 43.49
C THR A 197 -4.69 2.34 42.28
N ALA A 198 -4.60 1.01 42.43
CA ALA A 198 -4.93 0.05 41.38
C ALA A 198 -6.44 -0.27 41.26
N LEU A 199 -7.21 -0.13 42.35
CA LEU A 199 -8.62 -0.57 42.41
C LEU A 199 -9.54 0.16 41.40
N PRO A 200 -9.55 1.51 41.27
CA PRO A 200 -10.39 2.19 40.28
C PRO A 200 -10.06 1.77 38.84
N LEU A 201 -8.78 1.56 38.54
CA LEU A 201 -8.33 1.09 37.22
C LEU A 201 -8.81 -0.35 36.95
N SER A 202 -8.83 -1.20 37.99
CA SER A 202 -9.36 -2.57 37.94
C SER A 202 -10.87 -2.60 37.68
N VAL A 203 -11.65 -1.73 38.33
CA VAL A 203 -13.11 -1.60 38.11
C VAL A 203 -13.42 -1.21 36.66
N PHE A 204 -12.75 -0.17 36.14
CA PHE A 204 -12.95 0.24 34.74
C PHE A 204 -12.50 -0.85 33.74
N GLN A 205 -11.43 -1.58 34.05
CA GLN A 205 -10.96 -2.68 33.20
C GLN A 205 -11.96 -3.85 33.16
N LEU A 206 -12.50 -4.26 34.32
CA LEU A 206 -13.55 -5.27 34.40
C LEU A 206 -14.79 -4.86 33.61
N LEU A 207 -15.34 -3.67 33.88
CA LEU A 207 -16.55 -3.19 33.22
C LEU A 207 -16.38 -3.04 31.70
N GLY A 208 -15.23 -2.51 31.25
CA GLY A 208 -14.92 -2.35 29.83
C GLY A 208 -14.79 -3.69 29.09
N HIS A 209 -14.10 -4.67 29.68
CA HIS A 209 -13.96 -6.00 29.08
C HIS A 209 -15.27 -6.81 29.12
N LEU A 210 -16.05 -6.73 30.19
CA LEU A 210 -17.34 -7.43 30.32
C LEU A 210 -18.35 -6.93 29.28
N LEU A 211 -18.54 -5.61 29.18
CA LEU A 211 -19.42 -5.00 28.17
C LEU A 211 -18.90 -5.26 26.74
N SER A 212 -17.57 -5.30 26.53
CA SER A 212 -16.99 -5.67 25.24
C SER A 212 -17.25 -7.12 24.86
N SER A 213 -17.22 -8.05 25.82
CA SER A 213 -17.47 -9.47 25.57
C SER A 213 -18.95 -9.72 25.32
N TYR A 214 -19.82 -9.05 26.08
CA TYR A 214 -21.26 -9.04 25.83
C TYR A 214 -21.58 -8.54 24.41
N ALA A 215 -21.00 -7.41 23.99
CA ALA A 215 -21.16 -6.88 22.64
C ALA A 215 -20.68 -7.88 21.56
N THR A 216 -19.49 -8.46 21.72
CA THR A 216 -18.94 -9.48 20.80
C THR A 216 -19.80 -10.74 20.73
N SER A 217 -20.54 -11.10 21.79
CA SER A 217 -21.46 -12.24 21.73
C SER A 217 -22.59 -12.01 20.71
N LYS A 218 -23.15 -10.80 20.66
CA LYS A 218 -24.26 -10.43 19.77
C LYS A 218 -23.81 -10.00 18.37
N ILE A 219 -22.69 -9.27 18.26
CA ILE A 219 -22.31 -8.50 17.06
C ILE A 219 -20.96 -8.98 16.47
N PRO A 220 -20.75 -8.91 15.15
CA PRO A 220 -19.45 -9.18 14.53
C PRO A 220 -18.32 -8.27 15.04
N VAL A 221 -17.13 -8.85 15.19
CA VAL A 221 -15.91 -8.21 15.71
C VAL A 221 -15.56 -6.93 14.95
N SER A 222 -15.76 -6.91 13.62
CA SER A 222 -15.53 -5.75 12.77
C SER A 222 -16.33 -4.51 13.19
N LEU A 223 -17.62 -4.69 13.48
CA LEU A 223 -18.53 -3.61 13.91
C LEU A 223 -18.18 -3.14 15.34
N VAL A 224 -17.86 -4.07 16.25
CA VAL A 224 -17.40 -3.74 17.62
C VAL A 224 -16.13 -2.86 17.60
N HIS A 225 -15.14 -3.17 16.75
CA HIS A 225 -13.94 -2.32 16.61
C HIS A 225 -14.20 -1.02 15.85
N THR A 226 -15.20 -0.98 14.98
CA THR A 226 -15.67 0.24 14.30
C THR A 226 -16.31 1.20 15.31
N ILE A 227 -17.15 0.72 16.24
CA ILE A 227 -17.70 1.55 17.34
C ILE A 227 -16.60 2.02 18.28
N LYS A 228 -15.63 1.15 18.63
CA LYS A 228 -14.44 1.56 19.40
C LYS A 228 -13.63 2.66 18.68
N GLY A 229 -13.78 2.79 17.36
CA GLY A 229 -13.33 3.91 16.55
C GLY A 229 -13.75 5.29 17.09
N LEU A 230 -14.91 5.41 17.74
CA LEU A 230 -15.40 6.64 18.40
C LEU A 230 -14.57 7.10 19.62
N SER A 231 -13.58 6.31 20.06
CA SER A 231 -12.73 6.64 21.20
C SER A 231 -12.18 8.09 21.22
N PRO A 232 -11.73 8.71 20.10
CA PRO A 232 -11.34 10.12 20.05
C PRO A 232 -12.46 11.13 20.30
N LEU A 233 -13.69 10.82 19.88
CA LEU A 233 -14.86 11.67 20.15
C LEU A 233 -15.11 11.72 21.65
N PHE A 234 -15.15 10.55 22.28
CA PHE A 234 -15.40 10.46 23.72
C PHE A 234 -14.23 11.01 24.54
N THR A 235 -12.96 10.95 24.09
CA THR A 235 -11.87 11.66 24.80
C THR A 235 -12.03 13.17 24.71
N VAL A 236 -12.30 13.74 23.53
CA VAL A 236 -12.51 15.20 23.38
C VAL A 236 -13.73 15.66 24.18
N LEU A 237 -14.82 14.88 24.20
CA LEU A 237 -16.00 15.15 25.01
C LEU A 237 -15.69 15.10 26.51
N ALA A 238 -14.98 14.07 26.99
CA ALA A 238 -14.57 13.94 28.38
C ALA A 238 -13.64 15.09 28.82
N TYR A 239 -12.65 15.47 27.99
CA TYR A 239 -11.79 16.63 28.29
C TYR A 239 -12.55 17.96 28.29
N ARG A 240 -13.56 18.12 27.43
CA ARG A 240 -14.44 19.30 27.41
C ARG A 240 -15.35 19.38 28.64
N ILE A 241 -15.86 18.25 29.14
CA ILE A 241 -16.75 18.20 30.31
C ILE A 241 -15.94 18.33 31.61
N LEU A 242 -14.95 17.46 31.82
CA LEU A 242 -14.23 17.34 33.08
C LEU A 242 -13.22 18.47 33.33
N PHE A 243 -12.54 18.94 32.29
CA PHE A 243 -11.46 19.94 32.41
C PHE A 243 -11.82 21.30 31.78
N ARG A 244 -13.02 21.43 31.19
CA ARG A 244 -13.52 22.64 30.49
C ARG A 244 -12.60 23.19 29.38
N ILE A 245 -11.63 22.39 28.90
CA ILE A 245 -10.69 22.77 27.84
C ILE A 245 -11.44 22.81 26.50
N ARG A 246 -11.32 23.93 25.78
CA ARG A 246 -11.85 24.10 24.42
C ARG A 246 -10.77 23.68 23.41
N TYR A 247 -11.11 22.79 22.48
CA TYR A 247 -10.23 22.37 21.38
C TYR A 247 -10.37 23.31 20.17
N MET A 248 -9.42 23.30 19.25
CA MET A 248 -9.53 24.07 18.01
C MET A 248 -10.70 23.56 17.14
N ARG A 249 -11.33 24.47 16.35
CA ARG A 249 -12.48 24.11 15.48
C ARG A 249 -12.14 23.00 14.47
N ALA A 250 -10.89 22.88 14.04
CA ALA A 250 -10.42 21.80 13.17
C ALA A 250 -10.65 20.40 13.78
N THR A 251 -10.32 20.24 15.07
CA THR A 251 -10.48 18.99 15.83
C THR A 251 -11.96 18.63 16.07
N TYR A 252 -12.88 19.60 15.99
CA TYR A 252 -14.33 19.32 15.96
C TYR A 252 -14.84 18.97 14.55
N LEU A 253 -14.23 19.49 13.49
CA LEU A 253 -14.59 19.15 12.10
C LEU A 253 -14.09 17.74 11.71
N SER A 254 -12.90 17.33 12.17
CA SER A 254 -12.37 15.98 11.92
C SER A 254 -13.17 14.86 12.60
N LEU A 255 -13.95 15.18 13.65
CA LEU A 255 -14.88 14.25 14.29
C LEU A 255 -16.16 13.99 13.48
N VAL A 256 -16.55 14.85 12.54
CA VAL A 256 -17.81 14.69 11.78
C VAL A 256 -17.77 13.53 10.76
N PRO A 257 -16.71 13.34 9.94
CA PRO A 257 -16.59 12.12 9.14
C PRO A 257 -16.53 10.84 10.00
N LEU A 258 -15.94 10.95 11.20
CA LEU A 258 -15.79 9.83 12.13
C LEU A 258 -17.16 9.37 12.66
N THR A 259 -18.04 10.28 13.09
CA THR A 259 -19.41 9.92 13.50
C THR A 259 -20.25 9.38 12.33
N LEU A 260 -20.22 10.06 11.18
CA LEU A 260 -20.97 9.66 9.99
C LEU A 260 -20.58 8.24 9.54
N GLY A 261 -19.29 7.89 9.54
CA GLY A 261 -18.83 6.54 9.21
C GLY A 261 -19.37 5.46 10.14
N VAL A 262 -19.43 5.72 11.46
CA VAL A 262 -19.96 4.75 12.43
C VAL A 262 -21.48 4.64 12.33
N MET A 263 -22.20 5.75 12.17
CA MET A 263 -23.66 5.74 11.96
C MET A 263 -24.02 4.98 10.67
N MET A 264 -23.27 5.20 9.59
CA MET A 264 -23.41 4.48 8.33
C MET A 264 -23.12 2.97 8.49
N ALA A 265 -22.05 2.60 9.21
CA ALA A 265 -21.69 1.20 9.45
C ALA A 265 -22.69 0.45 10.36
N CYS A 266 -23.34 1.14 11.31
CA CYS A 266 -24.33 0.52 12.20
C CYS A 266 -25.74 0.44 11.59
N SER A 267 -26.01 1.19 10.50
CA SER A 267 -27.36 1.40 9.98
C SER A 267 -28.12 0.13 9.57
N THR A 268 -27.43 -0.91 9.09
CA THR A 268 -28.04 -2.17 8.66
C THR A 268 -28.40 -3.11 9.81
N ASP A 269 -27.71 -2.98 10.95
CA ASP A 269 -27.74 -3.97 12.04
C ASP A 269 -28.45 -3.42 13.30
N PHE A 270 -28.93 -2.17 13.24
CA PHE A 270 -29.45 -1.42 14.38
C PHE A 270 -30.71 -2.03 15.00
N SER A 271 -31.68 -2.43 14.17
CA SER A 271 -32.97 -2.98 14.63
C SER A 271 -32.83 -4.37 15.24
N THR A 272 -31.88 -5.19 14.78
CA THR A 272 -31.71 -6.57 15.22
C THR A 272 -30.81 -6.72 16.44
N ASN A 273 -29.87 -5.78 16.67
CA ASN A 273 -28.82 -5.93 17.67
C ASN A 273 -28.61 -4.71 18.59
N PHE A 274 -29.64 -3.87 18.79
CA PHE A 274 -29.60 -2.66 19.63
C PHE A 274 -28.83 -2.81 20.95
N TRP A 275 -29.13 -3.84 21.75
CA TRP A 275 -28.45 -4.09 23.04
C TRP A 275 -26.94 -4.33 22.90
N GLY A 276 -26.49 -4.99 21.83
CA GLY A 276 -25.07 -5.18 21.53
C GLY A 276 -24.37 -3.88 21.12
N LEU A 277 -25.06 -3.03 20.35
CA LEU A 277 -24.54 -1.73 19.91
C LEU A 277 -24.40 -0.78 21.10
N SER A 278 -25.41 -0.71 21.97
CA SER A 278 -25.38 0.06 23.21
C SER A 278 -24.27 -0.44 24.15
N ALA A 279 -24.10 -1.75 24.33
CA ALA A 279 -22.99 -2.31 25.11
C ALA A 279 -21.61 -1.94 24.53
N ALA A 280 -21.44 -1.99 23.20
CA ALA A 280 -20.20 -1.58 22.54
C ALA A 280 -19.88 -0.08 22.72
N LEU A 281 -20.91 0.77 22.69
CA LEU A 281 -20.77 2.22 22.90
C LEU A 281 -20.39 2.53 24.36
N ILE A 282 -21.09 1.95 25.34
CA ILE A 282 -20.79 2.12 26.77
C ILE A 282 -19.38 1.57 27.07
N ALA A 283 -19.02 0.39 26.56
CA ALA A 283 -17.66 -0.16 26.67
C ALA A 283 -16.61 0.83 26.12
N THR A 284 -16.88 1.48 24.99
CA THR A 284 -15.97 2.46 24.39
C THR A 284 -15.78 3.70 25.28
N ILE A 285 -16.85 4.19 25.93
CA ILE A 285 -16.76 5.26 26.93
C ILE A 285 -15.94 4.81 28.14
N VAL A 286 -16.19 3.62 28.68
CA VAL A 286 -15.45 3.06 29.82
C VAL A 286 -13.96 2.88 29.49
N PHE A 287 -13.61 2.33 28.32
CA PHE A 287 -12.23 2.26 27.85
C PHE A 287 -11.59 3.64 27.70
N VAL A 288 -12.33 4.66 27.27
CA VAL A 288 -11.82 6.03 27.19
C VAL A 288 -11.51 6.60 28.58
N VAL A 289 -12.42 6.44 29.53
CA VAL A 289 -12.21 6.86 30.93
C VAL A 289 -11.02 6.11 31.55
N GLN A 290 -10.95 4.78 31.37
CA GLN A 290 -9.83 3.94 31.80
C GLN A 290 -8.48 4.44 31.25
N ASN A 291 -8.41 4.76 29.95
CA ASN A 291 -7.19 5.26 29.30
C ASN A 291 -6.79 6.66 29.79
N ILE A 292 -7.75 7.53 30.11
CA ILE A 292 -7.48 8.85 30.69
C ILE A 292 -6.92 8.70 32.12
N PHE A 293 -7.55 7.89 32.97
CA PHE A 293 -7.06 7.62 34.33
C PHE A 293 -5.70 6.92 34.33
N SER A 294 -5.50 5.91 33.48
CA SER A 294 -4.22 5.21 33.32
C SER A 294 -3.09 6.18 32.93
N LYS A 295 -3.30 7.05 31.94
CA LYS A 295 -2.32 8.08 31.56
C LYS A 295 -2.09 9.11 32.66
N LYS A 296 -3.13 9.51 33.41
CA LYS A 296 -2.98 10.40 34.57
C LYS A 296 -2.08 9.77 35.64
N LEU A 297 -2.34 8.52 36.03
CA LEU A 297 -1.56 7.78 37.03
C LEU A 297 -0.09 7.64 36.62
N PHE A 298 0.21 7.32 35.36
CA PHE A 298 1.59 7.30 34.87
C PHE A 298 2.24 8.68 34.88
N THR A 299 1.51 9.75 34.53
CA THR A 299 2.04 11.13 34.53
C THR A 299 2.36 11.59 35.95
N GLU A 300 1.50 11.30 36.92
CA GLU A 300 1.75 11.60 38.34
C GLU A 300 2.95 10.79 38.89
N SER A 301 3.11 9.52 38.48
CA SER A 301 4.27 8.71 38.86
C SER A 301 5.60 9.24 38.29
N ALA A 302 5.58 9.81 37.08
CA ALA A 302 6.75 10.42 36.45
C ALA A 302 7.07 11.82 37.01
N ARG A 303 6.05 12.60 37.37
CA ARG A 303 6.23 13.91 38.02
C ARG A 303 6.90 13.77 39.39
N ALA A 304 6.46 12.79 40.19
CA ALA A 304 7.08 12.48 41.48
C ALA A 304 8.54 11.95 41.37
N GLU A 305 9.00 11.54 40.19
CA GLU A 305 10.40 11.17 39.91
C GLU A 305 11.26 12.41 39.59
N ALA A 306 10.66 13.49 39.08
CA ALA A 306 11.34 14.76 38.78
C ALA A 306 11.47 15.71 39.99
N GLU A 307 10.52 15.66 40.93
CA GLU A 307 10.47 16.55 42.11
C GLU A 307 11.38 16.11 43.28
N GLY A 308 12.30 15.15 43.05
CA GLY A 308 13.49 14.91 43.87
C GLY A 308 13.31 14.40 45.31
N GLN A 309 12.09 14.19 45.79
CA GLN A 309 11.83 13.90 47.21
C GLN A 309 12.41 12.55 47.69
N THR A 310 13.30 12.62 48.68
CA THR A 310 14.07 11.48 49.24
C THR A 310 13.24 10.55 50.14
N GLN A 311 12.02 10.19 49.73
CA GLN A 311 11.25 9.09 50.31
C GLN A 311 11.42 7.82 49.46
N ARG A 312 11.51 6.67 50.12
CA ARG A 312 11.81 5.37 49.47
C ARG A 312 10.59 4.79 48.70
N SER A 313 9.68 5.65 48.24
CA SER A 313 8.32 5.27 47.82
C SER A 313 7.69 6.22 46.80
N ARG A 314 7.69 5.83 45.52
CA ARG A 314 6.51 6.00 44.63
C ARG A 314 6.54 5.18 43.34
N LYS A 315 7.71 4.67 42.93
CA LYS A 315 7.86 3.78 41.77
C LYS A 315 7.15 2.44 42.01
N LEU A 316 5.88 2.34 41.61
CA LEU A 316 5.30 1.06 41.22
C LEU A 316 5.99 0.68 39.91
N ASP A 317 6.72 -0.42 39.87
CA ASP A 317 7.26 -0.87 38.59
C ASP A 317 6.11 -1.21 37.64
N LYS A 318 6.29 -0.91 36.36
CA LYS A 318 5.19 -0.82 35.40
C LYS A 318 4.49 -2.20 35.29
N LEU A 319 5.26 -3.29 35.22
CA LEU A 319 4.71 -4.66 35.22
C LEU A 319 3.93 -5.01 36.50
N ASN A 320 4.36 -4.52 37.66
CA ASN A 320 3.67 -4.77 38.93
C ASN A 320 2.29 -4.12 38.94
N LEU A 321 2.13 -2.92 38.37
CA LEU A 321 0.82 -2.29 38.21
C LEU A 321 -0.12 -3.13 37.32
N LEU A 322 0.37 -3.65 36.19
CA LEU A 322 -0.42 -4.54 35.32
C LEU A 322 -0.85 -5.83 36.06
N CYS A 323 0.04 -6.43 36.83
CA CYS A 323 -0.25 -7.61 37.65
C CYS A 323 -1.34 -7.29 38.70
N TYR A 324 -1.19 -6.22 39.49
CA TYR A 324 -2.17 -5.83 40.51
C TYR A 324 -3.54 -5.47 39.93
N CYS A 325 -3.61 -4.78 38.79
CA CYS A 325 -4.89 -4.51 38.13
C CYS A 325 -5.56 -5.77 37.58
N SER A 326 -4.77 -6.76 37.14
CA SER A 326 -5.31 -8.03 36.62
C SER A 326 -5.86 -8.92 37.74
N VAL A 327 -5.13 -9.04 38.86
CA VAL A 327 -5.59 -9.76 40.05
C VAL A 327 -6.81 -9.04 40.68
N GLY A 328 -6.78 -7.71 40.73
CA GLY A 328 -7.93 -6.91 41.18
C GLY A 328 -9.16 -7.11 40.31
N ALA A 329 -9.01 -7.06 38.98
CA ALA A 329 -10.11 -7.32 38.04
C ALA A 329 -10.64 -8.76 38.13
N PHE A 330 -9.76 -9.77 38.32
CA PHE A 330 -10.17 -11.16 38.56
C PHE A 330 -11.01 -11.28 39.84
N MET A 331 -10.52 -10.75 40.97
CA MET A 331 -11.24 -10.81 42.26
C MET A 331 -12.58 -10.07 42.23
N LEU A 332 -12.65 -8.92 41.54
CA LEU A 332 -13.90 -8.19 41.31
C LEU A 332 -14.84 -8.89 40.32
N SER A 333 -14.32 -9.74 39.41
CA SER A 333 -15.12 -10.48 38.44
C SER A 333 -15.81 -11.71 39.05
N ALA A 334 -15.26 -12.33 40.09
CA ALA A 334 -15.79 -13.56 40.66
C ALA A 334 -17.23 -13.43 41.22
N PRO A 335 -17.59 -12.40 42.01
CA PRO A 335 -18.98 -12.20 42.44
C PRO A 335 -19.95 -11.94 41.28
N VAL A 336 -19.50 -11.18 40.27
CA VAL A 336 -20.30 -10.85 39.07
C VAL A 336 -20.54 -12.10 38.23
N TRP A 337 -19.52 -12.94 38.05
CA TRP A 337 -19.64 -14.22 37.34
C TRP A 337 -20.59 -15.17 38.07
N LEU A 338 -20.41 -15.38 39.38
CA LEU A 338 -21.29 -16.24 40.19
C LEU A 338 -22.76 -15.84 40.04
N TYR A 339 -23.07 -14.54 40.19
CA TYR A 339 -24.44 -14.01 40.10
C TYR A 339 -25.05 -14.09 38.70
N THR A 340 -24.27 -13.98 37.62
CA THR A 340 -24.80 -13.89 36.25
C THR A 340 -24.81 -15.21 35.47
N GLU A 341 -23.83 -16.07 35.69
CA GLU A 341 -23.61 -17.28 34.88
C GLU A 341 -23.15 -18.49 35.72
N GLY A 342 -22.40 -18.26 36.80
CA GLY A 342 -21.69 -19.31 37.53
C GLY A 342 -22.59 -20.30 38.24
N PHE A 343 -23.62 -19.86 38.97
CA PHE A 343 -24.54 -20.79 39.64
C PHE A 343 -25.24 -21.74 38.65
N ALA A 344 -25.72 -21.23 37.52
CA ALA A 344 -26.34 -22.06 36.48
C ALA A 344 -25.36 -23.08 35.88
N ILE A 345 -24.12 -22.66 35.55
CA ILE A 345 -23.11 -23.58 35.00
C ILE A 345 -22.70 -24.65 36.01
N ILE A 346 -22.64 -24.32 37.30
CA ILE A 346 -22.35 -25.27 38.39
C ILE A 346 -23.52 -26.25 38.59
N GLU A 347 -24.77 -25.76 38.51
CA GLU A 347 -25.97 -26.59 38.62
C GLU A 347 -26.13 -27.55 37.44
N ASP A 348 -25.97 -27.08 36.20
CA ASP A 348 -25.95 -27.89 34.98
C ASP A 348 -24.87 -28.99 35.08
N PHE A 349 -23.64 -28.62 35.45
CA PHE A 349 -22.52 -29.55 35.59
C PHE A 349 -22.73 -30.59 36.70
N TRP A 350 -23.37 -30.22 37.81
CA TRP A 350 -23.64 -31.14 38.93
C TRP A 350 -24.81 -32.09 38.65
N LYS A 351 -25.76 -31.70 37.78
CA LYS A 351 -26.92 -32.54 37.41
C LYS A 351 -26.62 -33.45 36.21
N ASP A 352 -26.10 -32.89 35.13
CA ASP A 352 -26.01 -33.57 33.83
C ASP A 352 -24.59 -34.05 33.50
N GLY A 353 -23.58 -33.66 34.29
CA GLY A 353 -22.17 -34.03 34.10
C GLY A 353 -21.48 -33.37 32.90
N ALA A 354 -22.22 -32.66 32.05
CA ALA A 354 -21.73 -31.92 30.89
C ALA A 354 -22.46 -30.56 30.76
N VAL A 355 -21.80 -29.56 30.19
CA VAL A 355 -22.37 -28.22 30.02
C VAL A 355 -22.94 -28.07 28.61
N ASN A 356 -24.23 -27.74 28.52
CA ASN A 356 -24.95 -27.61 27.26
C ASN A 356 -24.36 -26.52 26.33
N LEU A 357 -23.96 -26.92 25.13
CA LEU A 357 -23.38 -26.08 24.07
C LEU A 357 -24.48 -25.42 23.22
N SER A 358 -24.17 -24.29 22.55
CA SER A 358 -25.10 -23.69 21.59
C SER A 358 -25.13 -24.51 20.30
N GLU A 359 -26.31 -24.99 19.91
CA GLU A 359 -26.56 -25.76 18.68
C GLU A 359 -26.48 -24.86 17.42
N LYS A 360 -25.29 -24.36 17.12
CA LYS A 360 -24.98 -23.58 15.92
C LYS A 360 -24.01 -24.33 15.04
N LYS A 361 -24.20 -24.22 13.73
CA LYS A 361 -23.35 -24.84 12.71
C LYS A 361 -21.90 -24.35 12.87
N GLY A 362 -21.01 -25.23 13.32
CA GLY A 362 -19.63 -24.89 13.68
C GLY A 362 -19.38 -24.59 15.17
N ALA A 363 -20.20 -25.14 16.08
CA ALA A 363 -19.83 -25.23 17.49
C ALA A 363 -18.60 -26.15 17.68
N LEU A 364 -17.75 -25.81 18.65
CA LEU A 364 -16.53 -26.54 19.00
C LEU A 364 -16.87 -27.67 20.00
N ASP A 365 -16.26 -28.85 19.84
CA ASP A 365 -16.40 -29.94 20.81
C ASP A 365 -15.84 -29.54 22.18
N HIS A 366 -16.30 -30.17 23.27
CA HIS A 366 -15.89 -29.80 24.64
C HIS A 366 -14.36 -29.68 24.83
N GLY A 367 -13.57 -30.61 24.27
CA GLY A 367 -12.10 -30.56 24.33
C GLY A 367 -11.48 -29.46 23.47
N GLU A 368 -12.04 -29.19 22.29
CA GLU A 368 -11.60 -28.11 21.40
C GLU A 368 -11.94 -26.74 22.00
N LEU A 369 -13.11 -26.59 22.60
CA LEU A 369 -13.52 -25.38 23.33
C LEU A 369 -12.59 -25.09 24.52
N VAL A 370 -12.15 -26.11 25.28
CA VAL A 370 -11.18 -25.93 26.38
C VAL A 370 -9.82 -25.48 25.85
N LEU A 371 -9.32 -26.06 24.75
CA LEU A 371 -8.09 -25.63 24.10
C LEU A 371 -8.21 -24.18 23.59
N GLU A 372 -9.34 -23.81 22.99
CA GLU A 372 -9.61 -22.46 22.51
C GLU A 372 -9.71 -21.45 23.67
N PHE A 373 -10.27 -21.83 24.83
CA PHE A 373 -10.24 -21.02 26.06
C PHE A 373 -8.81 -20.77 26.56
N ILE A 374 -7.95 -21.80 26.54
CA ILE A 374 -6.52 -21.68 26.92
C ILE A 374 -5.77 -20.78 25.93
N PHE A 375 -6.01 -20.96 24.62
CA PHE A 375 -5.42 -20.14 23.55
C PHE A 375 -5.85 -18.67 23.63
N ASN A 376 -7.14 -18.41 23.84
CA ASN A 376 -7.69 -17.07 24.09
C ASN A 376 -7.09 -16.44 25.36
N GLY A 377 -6.92 -17.22 26.44
CA GLY A 377 -6.27 -16.75 27.67
C GLY A 377 -4.81 -16.35 27.45
N LEU A 378 -4.03 -17.20 26.78
CA LEU A 378 -2.62 -16.96 26.46
C LEU A 378 -2.43 -15.78 25.50
N THR A 379 -3.24 -15.70 24.44
CA THR A 379 -3.20 -14.57 23.49
C THR A 379 -3.67 -13.27 24.13
N HIS A 380 -4.68 -13.31 25.01
CA HIS A 380 -5.10 -12.16 25.81
C HIS A 380 -3.99 -11.70 26.77
N PHE A 381 -3.27 -12.61 27.43
CA PHE A 381 -2.10 -12.28 28.22
C PHE A 381 -1.04 -11.55 27.37
N PHE A 382 -0.63 -12.11 26.23
CA PHE A 382 0.34 -11.47 25.34
C PHE A 382 -0.15 -10.12 24.80
N GLN A 383 -1.45 -9.99 24.46
CA GLN A 383 -2.04 -8.72 24.03
C GLN A 383 -1.86 -7.63 25.10
N ASN A 384 -2.09 -7.95 26.38
CA ASN A 384 -2.01 -6.99 27.48
C ASN A 384 -0.56 -6.60 27.80
N ILE A 385 0.37 -7.55 27.95
CA ILE A 385 1.78 -7.22 28.22
C ILE A 385 2.42 -6.45 27.04
N LEU A 386 2.10 -6.78 25.79
CA LEU A 386 2.62 -6.06 24.62
C LEU A 386 2.01 -4.66 24.48
N ALA A 387 0.69 -4.49 24.72
CA ALA A 387 0.06 -3.17 24.76
C ALA A 387 0.76 -2.25 25.77
N PHE A 388 1.11 -2.82 26.91
CA PHE A 388 1.67 -2.14 28.06
C PHE A 388 3.17 -1.80 27.87
N VAL A 389 3.96 -2.73 27.34
CA VAL A 389 5.36 -2.48 26.94
C VAL A 389 5.42 -1.37 25.88
N LEU A 390 4.57 -1.43 24.84
CA LEU A 390 4.51 -0.39 23.80
C LEU A 390 4.10 0.96 24.38
N LEU A 391 3.09 1.03 25.26
CA LEU A 391 2.71 2.26 25.97
C LEU A 391 3.87 2.84 26.80
N SER A 392 4.78 1.99 27.29
CA SER A 392 5.93 2.40 28.10
C SER A 392 7.17 2.84 27.31
N MET A 393 7.27 2.45 26.02
CA MET A 393 8.40 2.73 25.12
C MET A 393 8.09 3.77 24.04
N MET A 394 6.83 3.91 23.65
CA MET A 394 6.39 4.82 22.60
C MET A 394 5.96 6.17 23.18
N SER A 395 6.16 7.26 22.42
CA SER A 395 5.54 8.53 22.76
C SER A 395 4.00 8.39 22.76
N PRO A 396 3.24 9.19 23.54
CA PRO A 396 1.77 9.12 23.55
C PRO A 396 1.11 9.30 22.16
N VAL A 397 1.82 9.95 21.24
CA VAL A 397 1.49 10.16 19.82
C VAL A 397 1.78 8.90 19.00
N SER A 398 2.99 8.35 19.11
CA SER A 398 3.38 7.12 18.40
C SER A 398 2.50 5.94 18.82
N TYR A 399 2.09 5.90 20.10
CA TYR A 399 1.15 4.91 20.63
C TYR A 399 -0.28 5.13 20.12
N SER A 400 -0.75 6.38 19.95
CA SER A 400 -2.09 6.60 19.38
C SER A 400 -2.15 6.04 17.96
N VAL A 401 -1.21 6.42 17.10
CA VAL A 401 -1.09 5.94 15.71
C VAL A 401 -1.04 4.41 15.63
N ALA A 402 -0.18 3.76 16.44
CA ALA A 402 -0.11 2.29 16.49
C ALA A 402 -1.43 1.66 16.94
N SER A 403 -2.15 2.28 17.89
CA SER A 403 -3.48 1.83 18.30
C SER A 403 -4.56 2.00 17.22
N LEU A 404 -4.38 2.91 16.25
CA LEU A 404 -5.26 3.04 15.08
C LEU A 404 -5.01 1.89 14.12
N ILE A 405 -3.75 1.68 13.72
CA ILE A 405 -3.32 0.62 12.78
C ILE A 405 -3.74 -0.76 13.30
N LYS A 406 -3.59 -1.01 14.61
CA LYS A 406 -4.08 -2.23 15.28
C LYS A 406 -5.57 -2.49 15.05
N ARG A 407 -6.41 -1.46 15.09
CA ARG A 407 -7.87 -1.60 14.89
C ARG A 407 -8.18 -1.97 13.44
N VAL A 408 -7.51 -1.34 12.47
CA VAL A 408 -7.61 -1.70 11.05
C VAL A 408 -7.24 -3.16 10.84
N TRP A 409 -6.10 -3.60 11.40
CA TRP A 409 -5.62 -4.98 11.30
C TRP A 409 -6.62 -5.99 11.86
N VAL A 410 -7.15 -5.75 13.07
CA VAL A 410 -8.14 -6.64 13.70
C VAL A 410 -9.44 -6.71 12.89
N ILE A 411 -9.89 -5.59 12.29
CA ILE A 411 -11.07 -5.58 11.40
C ILE A 411 -10.81 -6.43 10.14
N VAL A 412 -9.67 -6.24 9.48
CA VAL A 412 -9.29 -6.99 8.26
C VAL A 412 -9.19 -8.49 8.55
N VAL A 413 -8.46 -8.89 9.59
CA VAL A 413 -8.31 -10.30 9.96
C VAL A 413 -9.66 -10.91 10.35
N ALA A 414 -10.53 -10.21 11.08
CA ALA A 414 -11.85 -10.73 11.44
C ALA A 414 -12.76 -10.95 10.22
N VAL A 415 -12.75 -10.05 9.22
CA VAL A 415 -13.53 -10.22 7.99
C VAL A 415 -13.02 -11.41 7.16
N ILE A 416 -11.70 -11.60 7.08
CA ILE A 416 -11.08 -12.74 6.39
C ILE A 416 -11.40 -14.06 7.11
N TRP A 417 -11.27 -14.08 8.45
CA TRP A 417 -11.44 -15.28 9.28
C TRP A 417 -12.88 -15.81 9.24
N PHE A 418 -13.87 -14.95 9.45
CA PHE A 418 -15.28 -15.34 9.46
C PHE A 418 -15.92 -15.36 8.06
N ARG A 419 -15.19 -14.96 7.00
CA ARG A 419 -15.65 -14.86 5.60
C ARG A 419 -17.03 -14.18 5.44
N SER A 420 -17.36 -13.26 6.33
CA SER A 420 -18.70 -12.68 6.43
C SER A 420 -18.98 -11.70 5.28
N SER A 421 -20.16 -11.80 4.67
CA SER A 421 -20.62 -10.92 3.60
C SER A 421 -20.94 -9.50 4.12
N THR A 422 -19.91 -8.67 4.28
CA THR A 422 -20.07 -7.26 4.63
C THR A 422 -20.82 -6.52 3.52
N THR A 423 -21.82 -5.72 3.87
CA THR A 423 -22.59 -4.97 2.87
C THR A 423 -21.76 -3.82 2.30
N ARG A 424 -22.05 -3.38 1.07
CA ARG A 424 -21.36 -2.22 0.46
C ARG A 424 -21.49 -0.96 1.32
N LEU A 425 -22.61 -0.82 2.05
CA LEU A 425 -22.87 0.29 2.96
C LEU A 425 -22.02 0.20 4.25
N GLN A 426 -21.93 -1.00 4.87
CA GLN A 426 -21.02 -1.25 5.99
C GLN A 426 -19.56 -0.99 5.61
N LEU A 427 -19.12 -1.46 4.44
CA LEU A 427 -17.75 -1.26 3.95
C LEU A 427 -17.44 0.24 3.74
N ALA A 428 -18.35 0.99 3.12
CA ALA A 428 -18.22 2.43 2.95
C ALA A 428 -18.18 3.17 4.30
N GLY A 429 -19.03 2.77 5.27
CA GLY A 429 -19.01 3.28 6.64
C GLY A 429 -17.66 3.04 7.32
N ILE A 430 -17.12 1.81 7.26
CA ILE A 430 -15.80 1.47 7.80
C ILE A 430 -14.72 2.36 7.16
N VAL A 431 -14.66 2.46 5.83
CA VAL A 431 -13.67 3.32 5.13
C VAL A 431 -13.79 4.78 5.58
N LEU A 432 -15.01 5.31 5.72
CA LEU A 432 -15.24 6.67 6.20
C LEU A 432 -14.79 6.87 7.66
N THR A 433 -14.93 5.87 8.55
CA THR A 433 -14.36 5.95 9.90
C THR A 433 -12.84 6.00 9.88
N LEU A 434 -12.17 5.27 8.99
CA LEU A 434 -10.70 5.30 8.89
C LEU A 434 -10.20 6.67 8.40
N ILE A 435 -10.91 7.30 7.46
CA ILE A 435 -10.63 8.66 7.00
C ILE A 435 -10.84 9.67 8.14
N GLY A 436 -11.97 9.60 8.86
CA GLY A 436 -12.22 10.46 10.03
C GLY A 436 -11.18 10.28 11.15
N LEU A 437 -10.74 9.05 11.39
CA LEU A 437 -9.73 8.71 12.39
C LEU A 437 -8.32 9.23 12.02
N TYR A 438 -7.96 9.17 10.73
CA TYR A 438 -6.74 9.77 10.18
C TYR A 438 -6.76 11.32 10.24
N LEU A 439 -7.91 11.93 9.88
CA LEU A 439 -8.10 13.38 10.00
C LEU A 439 -8.01 13.84 11.47
N TYR A 440 -8.62 13.08 12.40
CA TYR A 440 -8.53 13.36 13.82
C TYR A 440 -7.08 13.37 14.30
N ASP A 441 -6.33 12.31 14.00
CA ASP A 441 -4.93 12.16 14.45
C ASP A 441 -4.10 13.35 13.98
N ARG A 442 -4.19 13.71 12.69
CA ARG A 442 -3.52 14.88 12.11
C ARG A 442 -3.87 16.19 12.83
N THR A 443 -5.16 16.46 13.09
CA THR A 443 -5.57 17.66 13.85
C THR A 443 -5.12 17.63 15.31
N SER A 444 -5.10 16.45 15.94
CA SER A 444 -4.71 16.29 17.34
C SER A 444 -3.20 16.48 17.57
N MET A 445 -2.36 16.35 16.54
CA MET A 445 -0.92 16.65 16.66
C MET A 445 -0.63 18.14 16.77
N GLU A 446 -1.43 18.98 16.10
CA GLU A 446 -1.33 20.44 16.17
C GLU A 446 -1.72 20.92 17.58
N ASP A 447 -2.87 20.46 18.11
CA ASP A 447 -3.30 20.69 19.51
C ASP A 447 -2.25 20.20 20.54
N ALA A 448 -1.53 19.10 20.25
CA ALA A 448 -0.52 18.54 21.15
C ALA A 448 0.83 19.27 21.11
N ALA A 449 1.21 19.84 19.96
CA ALA A 449 2.38 20.70 19.84
C ALA A 449 2.17 22.03 20.59
N GLU A 450 1.00 22.65 20.44
CA GLU A 450 0.67 23.90 21.13
C GLU A 450 0.65 23.74 22.67
N ARG A 451 0.24 22.57 23.16
CA ARG A 451 0.31 22.27 24.62
C ARG A 451 1.74 22.12 25.12
N ARG A 452 2.67 21.52 24.35
CA ARG A 452 4.08 21.44 24.78
C ARG A 452 4.71 22.83 24.90
N ALA A 453 4.42 23.74 23.97
CA ALA A 453 4.85 25.14 24.06
C ALA A 453 4.31 25.87 25.30
N LYS A 454 3.18 25.43 25.86
CA LYS A 454 2.54 26.02 27.06
C LYS A 454 2.87 25.29 28.38
N THR A 455 3.64 24.21 28.33
CA THR A 455 4.04 23.42 29.52
C THR A 455 5.55 23.51 29.79
N GLY A 456 6.24 24.49 29.20
CA GLY A 456 7.67 24.73 29.44
C GLY A 456 7.98 25.53 30.70
N ASN A 457 7.02 26.34 31.18
CA ASN A 457 7.23 27.28 32.27
C ASN A 457 6.53 26.81 33.56
N LEU A 458 7.28 26.22 34.49
CA LEU A 458 7.10 26.16 35.96
C LEU A 458 8.19 25.20 36.53
N PRO A 459 8.65 25.38 37.79
CA PRO A 459 9.98 25.97 37.93
C PRO A 459 10.96 25.11 38.76
N HIS A 460 12.25 25.43 38.64
CA HIS A 460 13.18 25.25 39.76
C HIS A 460 14.38 26.19 39.65
N ASP A 461 14.66 26.94 40.71
CA ASP A 461 15.97 27.57 40.91
C ASP A 461 16.99 26.49 41.26
N THR A 462 18.12 26.45 40.55
CA THR A 462 19.51 26.39 41.08
C THR A 462 20.51 26.16 39.94
N PRO A 463 21.64 26.89 39.89
CA PRO A 463 22.65 26.71 38.85
C PRO A 463 23.63 25.57 39.18
N LEU A 464 23.93 24.71 38.22
CA LEU A 464 25.01 23.72 38.32
C LEU A 464 25.84 23.63 37.03
N LEU A 465 26.89 24.43 36.97
CA LEU A 465 28.13 24.07 36.27
C LEU A 465 29.30 24.37 37.23
N PRO A 466 30.33 23.50 37.33
CA PRO A 466 31.38 23.68 38.33
C PRO A 466 32.37 24.75 37.88
N LEU A 467 32.30 25.94 38.49
CA LEU A 467 33.44 26.85 38.55
C LEU A 467 34.41 26.33 39.63
N VAL A 468 35.69 26.24 39.28
CA VAL A 468 36.76 25.87 40.22
C VAL A 468 36.95 27.03 41.19
N ALA A 469 36.77 26.76 42.49
CA ALA A 469 37.07 27.71 43.53
C ALA A 469 38.57 27.67 43.89
N GLN A 470 39.18 28.83 44.08
CA GLN A 470 40.40 28.97 44.89
C GLN A 470 40.46 30.37 45.52
N ASP A 471 39.98 30.42 46.76
CA ASP A 471 40.33 31.27 47.92
C ASP A 471 40.90 32.69 47.72
N GLY A 472 40.22 33.67 48.34
CA GLY A 472 40.68 35.04 48.55
C GLY A 472 39.66 35.84 49.41
N PRO A 473 40.02 36.33 50.61
CA PRO A 473 39.01 36.81 51.58
C PRO A 473 38.74 38.33 51.58
N GLU A 474 37.53 38.65 52.06
CA GLU A 474 37.14 39.83 52.85
C GLU A 474 37.04 41.27 52.28
N GLN A 475 35.81 41.79 52.44
CA GLN A 475 35.44 43.10 53.05
C GLN A 475 35.56 44.45 52.30
N ASN A 476 34.42 45.16 52.36
CA ASN A 476 34.19 46.62 52.41
C ASN A 476 34.50 47.49 51.18
N GLY A 477 33.57 48.41 50.85
CA GLY A 477 33.76 49.41 49.78
C GLY A 477 32.49 50.17 49.40
N HIS A 478 32.34 51.40 49.91
CA HIS A 478 31.17 52.27 49.75
C HIS A 478 30.85 52.73 48.30
N ALA A 479 29.54 52.87 48.04
CA ALA A 479 28.80 53.92 47.31
C ALA A 479 29.52 54.93 46.38
N LEU A 480 28.84 55.28 45.25
CA LEU A 480 28.35 56.65 45.00
C LEU A 480 27.37 56.76 43.78
N GLU A 481 26.48 57.76 43.80
CA GLU A 481 25.88 58.44 42.62
C GLU A 481 26.91 59.45 42.01
N PRO A 482 26.71 60.24 40.92
CA PRO A 482 25.47 60.71 40.26
C PRO A 482 25.54 60.77 38.68
N PRO A 483 25.20 61.87 37.96
CA PRO A 483 23.85 62.24 37.49
C PRO A 483 23.71 62.39 35.94
N SER A 484 22.53 62.87 35.51
CA SER A 484 22.19 63.40 34.16
C SER A 484 22.55 64.89 33.97
N VAL A 485 22.55 65.40 32.70
CA VAL A 485 21.96 66.69 32.19
C VAL A 485 22.71 67.30 30.96
N ALA A 486 21.94 67.78 29.97
CA ALA A 486 22.26 68.82 28.92
C ALA A 486 23.38 68.55 27.86
N LEU A 487 23.46 69.26 26.71
CA LEU A 487 22.52 70.00 25.83
C LEU A 487 23.14 70.15 24.40
N GLU A 488 22.38 70.69 23.43
CA GLU A 488 22.78 71.11 22.06
C GLU A 488 23.88 72.22 22.02
N ASP A 489 24.46 72.66 20.88
CA ASP A 489 24.10 72.56 19.45
C ASP A 489 25.35 72.64 18.53
N ASP A 490 25.25 72.17 17.28
CA ASP A 490 25.85 72.83 16.08
C ASP A 490 25.38 72.18 14.76
N ARG A 491 25.04 72.99 13.74
CA ARG A 491 24.55 72.59 12.39
C ARG A 491 25.04 73.59 11.32
N PRO A 492 24.85 73.44 9.97
CA PRO A 492 23.72 72.85 9.21
C PRO A 492 24.16 71.74 8.20
N ASP A 493 23.34 71.02 7.41
CA ASP A 493 22.24 71.39 6.47
C ASP A 493 22.67 72.42 5.39
N ASP A 494 22.18 72.45 4.13
CA ASP A 494 21.08 71.74 3.47
C ASP A 494 21.40 71.35 1.98
N LYS A 495 20.43 70.78 1.26
CA LYS A 495 20.48 70.29 -0.13
C LYS A 495 20.23 71.45 -1.14
N THR A 496 20.28 71.31 -2.49
CA THR A 496 19.18 70.73 -3.29
C THR A 496 19.44 70.78 -4.82
N LYS A 497 19.21 69.64 -5.51
CA LYS A 497 18.81 69.38 -6.94
C LYS A 497 18.95 70.49 -8.03
N ALA A 498 19.50 70.13 -9.21
CA ALA A 498 18.72 69.78 -10.45
C ALA A 498 19.51 69.82 -11.79
N LYS A 499 19.09 68.98 -12.78
CA LYS A 499 19.36 68.99 -14.26
C LYS A 499 20.84 69.13 -14.75
N LYS A 500 21.47 68.18 -15.48
CA LYS A 500 21.17 67.51 -16.78
C LYS A 500 21.59 68.32 -18.05
N GLN A 501 22.64 67.84 -18.77
CA GLN A 501 22.81 67.72 -20.26
C GLN A 501 24.19 68.15 -20.86
N LYS A 502 24.63 67.41 -21.91
CA LYS A 502 25.61 67.76 -23.00
C LYS A 502 27.14 67.47 -22.83
N SER A 503 27.84 67.38 -23.99
CA SER A 503 29.25 66.96 -24.27
C SER A 503 29.54 65.46 -24.02
N GLU A 504 30.11 64.61 -24.90
CA GLU A 504 31.23 64.65 -25.88
C GLU A 504 32.64 64.66 -25.25
N ARG A 505 33.64 63.83 -25.66
CA ARG A 505 33.72 62.83 -26.77
C ARG A 505 34.75 61.68 -26.54
N GLN A 506 34.79 60.73 -27.48
CA GLN A 506 35.78 59.62 -27.68
C GLN A 506 37.25 60.13 -27.80
N LYS A 507 38.36 59.34 -27.73
CA LYS A 507 38.69 57.88 -27.88
C LYS A 507 40.01 57.59 -27.07
N THR A 508 40.88 56.56 -27.19
CA THR A 508 41.19 55.56 -28.25
C THR A 508 41.56 54.13 -27.71
N SER A 509 42.75 53.56 -28.00
CA SER A 509 43.14 52.14 -27.84
C SER A 509 44.69 51.92 -27.94
N LYS A 510 45.20 50.78 -27.41
CA LYS A 510 46.20 49.81 -27.98
C LYS A 510 47.66 49.64 -27.42
N TYR A 511 48.00 48.35 -27.20
CA TYR A 511 49.30 47.62 -27.29
C TYR A 511 50.29 47.40 -26.10
N CYS A 512 51.08 46.32 -26.30
CA CYS A 512 52.14 45.63 -25.51
C CYS A 512 51.76 45.00 -24.15
N VAL A 513 52.11 43.77 -23.74
CA VAL A 513 53.04 42.65 -24.16
C VAL A 513 54.32 42.50 -23.30
N SER A 514 54.38 41.35 -22.62
CA SER A 514 55.54 40.59 -22.10
C SER A 514 56.56 41.22 -21.13
N ALA A 515 56.60 40.65 -19.92
CA ALA A 515 57.85 40.34 -19.20
C ALA A 515 57.62 39.07 -18.36
N ALA A 516 58.60 38.17 -18.26
CA ALA A 516 58.46 36.90 -17.55
C ALA A 516 59.74 36.50 -16.79
N ALA A 517 59.60 36.10 -15.52
CA ALA A 517 60.60 35.30 -14.81
C ALA A 517 59.99 34.61 -13.55
N VAL A 518 60.16 33.27 -13.47
CA VAL A 518 60.72 32.52 -12.32
C VAL A 518 60.19 32.85 -10.90
N LYS A 519 59.62 31.93 -10.10
CA LYS A 519 59.48 30.46 -10.22
C LYS A 519 58.35 29.92 -9.32
N GLY A 520 57.63 28.90 -9.80
CA GLY A 520 57.43 27.67 -9.03
C GLY A 520 56.55 27.64 -7.77
N MET A 521 55.26 27.97 -7.87
CA MET A 521 54.23 27.14 -7.22
C MET A 521 52.91 27.19 -7.98
N ALA A 522 52.28 26.01 -8.18
CA ALA A 522 51.10 25.87 -9.02
C ALA A 522 49.81 26.28 -8.27
N VAL A 523 49.56 27.60 -8.19
CA VAL A 523 48.25 28.12 -7.81
C VAL A 523 47.25 27.73 -8.90
N SER A 524 46.32 26.84 -8.58
CA SER A 524 45.20 26.51 -9.48
C SER A 524 44.42 27.80 -9.79
N PRO A 525 44.07 28.07 -11.06
CA PRO A 525 43.41 29.32 -11.43
C PRO A 525 42.07 29.43 -10.70
N LEU A 526 41.82 30.59 -10.07
CA LEU A 526 40.51 30.91 -9.51
C LEU A 526 39.50 31.19 -10.64
N THR A 527 39.06 30.10 -11.27
CA THR A 527 37.71 30.05 -11.82
C THR A 527 36.73 30.32 -10.67
N THR A 528 35.76 31.19 -10.92
CA THR A 528 34.96 31.83 -9.87
C THR A 528 34.09 30.81 -9.11
N PHE A 529 33.69 31.16 -7.87
CA PHE A 529 32.80 30.40 -6.97
C PHE A 529 33.41 29.21 -6.20
N PRO A 530 34.26 29.51 -5.21
CA PRO A 530 34.15 28.86 -3.89
C PRO A 530 33.45 29.71 -2.82
N THR A 531 33.51 31.04 -2.92
CA THR A 531 33.17 31.98 -1.81
C THR A 531 32.11 33.03 -2.13
N ALA A 532 31.71 33.20 -3.39
CA ALA A 532 30.63 34.11 -3.75
C ALA A 532 29.25 33.44 -3.54
N PRO A 533 28.27 34.11 -2.91
CA PRO A 533 26.96 33.52 -2.67
C PRO A 533 26.19 33.34 -3.99
N LEU A 534 25.71 32.12 -4.24
CA LEU A 534 24.82 31.83 -5.37
C LEU A 534 23.49 32.58 -5.21
N THR A 535 22.94 33.06 -6.33
CA THR A 535 21.60 33.65 -6.39
C THR A 535 20.54 32.57 -6.17
N CYS A 536 20.20 32.32 -4.91
CA CYS A 536 19.27 31.27 -4.49
C CYS A 536 17.91 31.86 -4.08
N ASP A 537 16.93 31.76 -4.97
CA ASP A 537 15.53 32.07 -4.63
C ASP A 537 15.04 31.18 -3.48
N ARG A 538 14.51 31.82 -2.44
CA ARG A 538 13.86 31.17 -1.29
C ARG A 538 12.36 31.40 -1.38
N PRO A 539 11.57 30.52 -2.04
CA PRO A 539 10.14 30.71 -2.18
C PRO A 539 9.43 30.54 -0.82
N ILE A 540 9.16 31.67 -0.16
CA ILE A 540 8.39 31.69 1.08
C ILE A 540 6.92 31.40 0.74
N LEU A 541 6.39 30.31 1.28
CA LEU A 541 4.99 29.90 1.14
C LEU A 541 4.11 30.84 1.97
N THR A 542 3.58 31.88 1.33
CA THR A 542 2.65 32.85 1.95
C THR A 542 1.21 32.57 1.51
N PRO A 543 0.17 32.94 2.28
CA PRO A 543 -1.21 32.86 1.80
C PRO A 543 -1.42 33.61 0.47
N LYS A 544 -0.73 34.75 0.28
CA LYS A 544 -0.78 35.56 -0.95
C LYS A 544 -0.20 34.86 -2.19
N THR A 545 0.76 33.96 -2.01
CA THR A 545 1.36 33.18 -3.13
C THR A 545 0.71 31.81 -3.29
N VAL A 546 0.29 31.16 -2.20
CA VAL A 546 -0.25 29.80 -2.21
C VAL A 546 -1.73 29.74 -2.59
N LEU A 547 -2.59 30.66 -2.10
CA LEU A 547 -4.02 30.63 -2.40
C LEU A 547 -4.31 30.79 -3.92
N PRO A 548 -3.68 31.74 -4.65
CA PRO A 548 -3.91 31.86 -6.09
C PRO A 548 -3.47 30.61 -6.86
N ILE A 549 -2.42 29.91 -6.43
CA ILE A 549 -1.96 28.67 -7.08
C ILE A 549 -2.99 27.55 -6.93
N PHE A 550 -3.59 27.37 -5.75
CA PHE A 550 -4.65 26.36 -5.56
C PHE A 550 -5.88 26.63 -6.44
N PHE A 551 -6.34 27.89 -6.52
CA PHE A 551 -7.46 28.23 -7.39
C PHE A 551 -7.09 28.17 -8.88
N ALA A 552 -5.89 28.59 -9.29
CA ALA A 552 -5.43 28.49 -10.68
C ALA A 552 -5.35 27.04 -11.15
N ILE A 553 -4.78 26.13 -10.35
CA ILE A 553 -4.77 24.68 -10.66
C ILE A 553 -6.21 24.17 -10.78
N GLY A 554 -7.11 24.54 -9.86
CA GLY A 554 -8.52 24.18 -9.91
C GLY A 554 -9.24 24.64 -11.18
N ILE A 555 -9.10 25.93 -11.52
CA ILE A 555 -9.73 26.60 -12.67
C ILE A 555 -9.16 26.09 -14.00
N ILE A 556 -7.91 25.62 -14.05
CA ILE A 556 -7.31 25.01 -15.25
C ILE A 556 -7.70 23.53 -15.36
N PHE A 557 -7.63 22.75 -14.26
CA PHE A 557 -7.79 21.30 -14.30
C PHE A 557 -9.26 20.87 -14.43
N ALA A 558 -10.23 21.61 -13.88
CA ALA A 558 -11.64 21.24 -13.97
C ALA A 558 -12.21 21.36 -15.40
N PRO A 559 -11.98 22.45 -16.18
CA PRO A 559 -12.39 22.51 -17.58
C PRO A 559 -11.64 21.52 -18.48
N ILE A 560 -10.34 21.30 -18.26
CA ILE A 560 -9.58 20.27 -18.97
C ILE A 560 -10.16 18.89 -18.70
N GLY A 561 -10.43 18.55 -17.42
CA GLY A 561 -11.07 17.29 -17.04
C GLY A 561 -12.47 17.12 -17.66
N GLY A 562 -13.27 18.18 -17.68
CA GLY A 562 -14.58 18.19 -18.34
C GLY A 562 -14.49 17.97 -19.85
N LEU A 563 -13.55 18.61 -20.54
CA LEU A 563 -13.29 18.43 -21.97
C LEU A 563 -12.77 17.01 -22.29
N LEU A 564 -11.91 16.45 -21.44
CA LEU A 564 -11.44 15.06 -21.53
C LEU A 564 -12.58 14.06 -21.33
N LEU A 565 -13.51 14.31 -20.39
CA LEU A 565 -14.72 13.50 -20.22
C LEU A 565 -15.63 13.59 -21.44
N TRP A 566 -15.90 14.80 -21.94
CA TRP A 566 -16.73 15.02 -23.12
C TRP A 566 -16.16 14.35 -24.37
N ALA A 567 -14.84 14.46 -24.60
CA ALA A 567 -14.16 13.75 -25.67
C ALA A 567 -14.29 12.22 -25.49
N SER A 568 -14.07 11.70 -24.28
CA SER A 568 -14.23 10.27 -24.00
C SER A 568 -15.67 9.78 -24.21
N PHE A 569 -16.70 10.56 -23.88
CA PHE A 569 -18.11 10.18 -24.10
C PHE A 569 -18.56 10.39 -25.57
N SER A 570 -17.81 11.16 -26.36
CA SER A 570 -18.04 11.33 -27.79
C SER A 570 -17.52 10.16 -28.64
N VAL A 571 -16.66 9.30 -28.07
CA VAL A 571 -16.22 8.05 -28.71
C VAL A 571 -17.38 7.05 -28.72
N GLN A 572 -17.64 6.47 -29.90
CA GLN A 572 -18.60 5.40 -30.07
C GLN A 572 -17.86 4.06 -30.11
N GLU A 573 -18.34 3.07 -29.36
CA GLU A 573 -17.73 1.73 -29.27
C GLU A 573 -18.80 0.63 -29.31
N LEU A 574 -18.45 -0.49 -29.95
CA LEU A 574 -19.21 -1.75 -29.91
C LEU A 574 -18.22 -2.89 -29.70
N VAL A 575 -18.35 -3.59 -28.56
CA VAL A 575 -17.61 -4.81 -28.24
C VAL A 575 -18.54 -6.01 -28.33
N ILE A 576 -18.12 -7.04 -29.05
CA ILE A 576 -18.80 -8.34 -29.11
C ILE A 576 -17.76 -9.42 -28.81
N ASP A 577 -17.88 -10.09 -27.67
CA ASP A 577 -17.08 -11.28 -27.34
C ASP A 577 -17.64 -12.51 -28.08
N TYR A 578 -16.84 -13.11 -28.95
CA TYR A 578 -17.23 -14.21 -29.86
C TYR A 578 -16.61 -15.56 -29.48
N THR A 579 -15.98 -15.64 -28.31
CA THR A 579 -15.20 -16.81 -27.83
C THR A 579 -15.93 -18.16 -27.97
N ASP A 580 -17.24 -18.20 -27.69
CA ASP A 580 -18.02 -19.45 -27.67
C ASP A 580 -18.86 -19.65 -28.95
N CYS A 581 -18.52 -18.97 -30.05
CA CYS A 581 -19.31 -19.06 -31.29
C CYS A 581 -19.27 -20.48 -31.91
N ASN A 582 -18.14 -21.19 -31.75
CA ASN A 582 -17.96 -22.56 -32.23
C ASN A 582 -18.81 -23.62 -31.47
N SER A 583 -19.49 -23.26 -30.37
CA SER A 583 -20.46 -24.13 -29.68
C SER A 583 -21.92 -23.75 -29.95
N THR A 584 -22.17 -22.93 -30.98
CA THR A 584 -23.50 -22.44 -31.37
C THR A 584 -24.07 -23.18 -32.58
N SER A 585 -25.39 -23.15 -32.74
CA SER A 585 -26.13 -23.60 -33.92
C SER A 585 -25.76 -22.87 -35.22
N SER A 586 -26.18 -23.46 -36.34
CA SER A 586 -26.12 -22.86 -37.69
C SER A 586 -27.19 -21.79 -37.96
N GLU A 587 -28.22 -21.72 -37.12
CA GLU A 587 -29.21 -20.64 -37.10
C GLU A 587 -28.76 -19.46 -36.24
N PHE A 588 -29.29 -18.26 -36.53
CA PHE A 588 -28.95 -17.04 -35.80
C PHE A 588 -29.52 -17.03 -34.38
N THR A 589 -28.65 -17.01 -33.37
CA THR A 589 -29.03 -16.88 -31.95
C THR A 589 -28.56 -15.55 -31.37
N THR A 590 -29.39 -14.90 -30.55
CA THR A 590 -29.04 -13.63 -29.87
C THR A 590 -27.90 -13.79 -28.88
N ILE A 591 -26.92 -12.89 -28.92
CA ILE A 591 -25.73 -12.93 -28.05
C ILE A 591 -26.10 -12.46 -26.63
N PRO A 592 -25.69 -13.16 -25.55
CA PRO A 592 -25.95 -12.75 -24.17
C PRO A 592 -25.38 -11.37 -23.80
N ASP A 593 -26.15 -10.58 -23.02
CA ASP A 593 -25.81 -9.21 -22.61
C ASP A 593 -24.48 -9.09 -21.83
N SER A 594 -23.96 -10.18 -21.27
CA SER A 594 -22.66 -10.23 -20.61
C SER A 594 -21.47 -10.14 -21.58
N LYS A 595 -21.67 -10.55 -22.85
CA LYS A 595 -20.65 -10.59 -23.93
C LYS A 595 -20.65 -9.35 -24.82
N VAL A 596 -21.71 -8.55 -24.78
CA VAL A 596 -21.89 -7.36 -25.62
C VAL A 596 -21.69 -6.09 -24.80
N LYS A 597 -20.95 -5.10 -25.32
CA LYS A 597 -20.85 -3.76 -24.71
C LYS A 597 -20.92 -2.69 -25.79
N ALA A 598 -22.06 -2.02 -25.86
CA ALA A 598 -22.34 -0.94 -26.80
C ALA A 598 -22.27 0.43 -26.11
N SER A 599 -21.87 1.44 -26.87
CA SER A 599 -21.87 2.84 -26.47
C SER A 599 -22.04 3.72 -27.70
N PHE A 600 -23.28 4.09 -27.98
CA PHE A 600 -23.65 4.96 -29.10
C PHE A 600 -24.25 6.27 -28.59
N LYS A 601 -24.52 7.21 -29.51
CA LYS A 601 -25.21 8.46 -29.16
C LYS A 601 -26.70 8.24 -28.88
N THR A 602 -27.27 7.18 -29.45
CA THR A 602 -28.70 6.83 -29.34
C THR A 602 -28.87 5.59 -28.45
N SER A 603 -29.94 5.54 -27.65
CA SER A 603 -30.29 4.43 -26.76
C SER A 603 -30.90 3.21 -27.48
N ASN A 604 -31.34 3.36 -28.73
CA ASN A 604 -32.09 2.36 -29.49
C ASN A 604 -31.16 1.29 -30.09
N PHE A 605 -30.47 0.53 -29.24
CA PHE A 605 -29.58 -0.55 -29.66
C PHE A 605 -30.32 -1.89 -29.69
N THR A 606 -30.44 -2.51 -30.87
CA THR A 606 -30.94 -3.89 -30.98
C THR A 606 -29.82 -4.90 -30.66
N LYS A 607 -30.20 -6.08 -30.12
CA LYS A 607 -29.19 -7.06 -29.66
C LYS A 607 -28.54 -7.76 -30.85
N PRO A 608 -27.20 -7.88 -30.88
CA PRO A 608 -26.52 -8.62 -31.93
C PRO A 608 -26.81 -10.12 -31.81
N SER A 609 -26.74 -10.81 -32.93
CA SER A 609 -26.87 -12.26 -33.05
C SER A 609 -25.63 -12.85 -33.72
N TRP A 610 -25.40 -14.13 -33.53
CA TRP A 610 -24.34 -14.87 -34.21
C TRP A 610 -24.88 -16.18 -34.80
N ARG A 611 -24.11 -16.82 -35.67
CA ARG A 611 -24.30 -18.23 -36.05
C ARG A 611 -22.96 -18.86 -36.43
N LEU A 612 -22.88 -20.18 -36.29
CA LEU A 612 -21.77 -20.95 -36.83
C LEU A 612 -22.04 -21.32 -38.30
N ARG A 613 -21.01 -21.24 -39.14
CA ARG A 613 -20.97 -21.82 -40.49
C ARG A 613 -19.68 -22.59 -40.66
N THR A 614 -19.63 -23.48 -41.64
CA THR A 614 -18.40 -24.04 -42.17
C THR A 614 -18.26 -23.72 -43.64
N ASP A 615 -17.03 -23.49 -44.09
CA ASP A 615 -16.65 -23.27 -45.49
C ASP A 615 -15.19 -23.72 -45.70
N ASP A 616 -14.83 -23.99 -46.95
CA ASP A 616 -13.48 -24.39 -47.34
C ASP A 616 -12.76 -23.21 -48.00
N ARG A 617 -11.85 -22.56 -47.28
CA ARG A 617 -11.14 -21.36 -47.76
C ARG A 617 -9.63 -21.43 -47.57
N ARG A 618 -8.93 -20.69 -48.43
CA ARG A 618 -7.53 -20.29 -48.24
C ARG A 618 -7.47 -19.11 -47.25
N PRO A 619 -6.82 -19.23 -46.08
CA PRO A 619 -6.52 -18.08 -45.24
C PRO A 619 -5.58 -17.09 -45.98
N PRO A 620 -5.62 -15.78 -45.68
CA PRO A 620 -4.60 -14.84 -46.14
C PRO A 620 -3.20 -15.32 -45.70
N TYR A 621 -2.22 -15.21 -46.60
CA TYR A 621 -0.85 -15.66 -46.35
C TYR A 621 -0.76 -17.15 -45.91
N SER A 622 -1.48 -18.05 -46.56
CA SER A 622 -1.39 -19.51 -46.35
C SER A 622 -1.17 -20.23 -47.67
N ALA A 623 -0.46 -21.36 -47.64
CA ALA A 623 -0.20 -22.20 -48.80
C ALA A 623 -1.43 -23.04 -49.25
N VAL A 624 -2.33 -23.40 -48.32
CA VAL A 624 -3.34 -24.44 -48.54
C VAL A 624 -4.74 -23.96 -48.11
N ASN A 625 -5.78 -24.48 -48.75
CA ASN A 625 -7.16 -24.33 -48.29
C ASN A 625 -7.37 -25.19 -47.05
N ILE A 626 -7.77 -24.59 -45.93
CA ILE A 626 -8.17 -25.35 -44.73
C ILE A 626 -9.63 -25.76 -44.94
N THR A 627 -9.95 -27.03 -44.68
CA THR A 627 -11.32 -27.57 -44.85
C THR A 627 -12.11 -27.54 -43.55
N ASN A 628 -13.45 -27.46 -43.66
CA ASN A 628 -14.39 -27.33 -42.54
C ASN A 628 -14.06 -26.19 -41.56
N THR A 629 -13.63 -25.02 -42.07
CA THR A 629 -13.21 -23.91 -41.20
C THR A 629 -14.40 -23.33 -40.44
N PRO A 630 -14.35 -23.19 -39.09
CA PRO A 630 -15.46 -22.63 -38.33
C PRO A 630 -15.52 -21.11 -38.53
N ILE A 631 -16.62 -20.65 -39.14
CA ILE A 631 -16.90 -19.24 -39.39
C ILE A 631 -17.97 -18.77 -38.42
N CYS A 632 -17.64 -17.76 -37.63
CA CYS A 632 -18.60 -17.02 -36.84
C CYS A 632 -19.17 -15.88 -37.68
N THR A 633 -20.39 -16.03 -38.22
CA THR A 633 -21.12 -14.89 -38.81
C THR A 633 -21.73 -14.08 -37.68
N LEU A 634 -21.20 -12.88 -37.42
CA LEU A 634 -21.83 -11.90 -36.53
C LEU A 634 -22.84 -11.05 -37.30
N GLN A 635 -24.01 -10.82 -36.72
CA GLN A 635 -25.00 -9.84 -37.18
C GLN A 635 -25.22 -8.81 -36.07
N PHE A 636 -24.95 -7.54 -36.34
CA PHE A 636 -25.02 -6.47 -35.35
C PHE A 636 -25.58 -5.18 -35.94
N ASP A 637 -26.08 -4.30 -35.09
CA ASP A 637 -26.85 -3.12 -35.49
C ASP A 637 -26.16 -1.83 -35.04
N ILE A 638 -26.13 -0.85 -35.94
CA ILE A 638 -25.51 0.46 -35.72
C ILE A 638 -26.65 1.50 -35.63
N PRO A 639 -26.97 2.03 -34.44
CA PRO A 639 -28.21 2.78 -34.23
C PRO A 639 -28.16 4.24 -34.71
N ASN A 640 -26.99 4.74 -35.11
CA ASN A 640 -26.82 6.05 -35.74
C ASN A 640 -25.55 6.08 -36.60
N ASN A 641 -25.51 6.92 -37.63
CA ASN A 641 -24.34 7.07 -38.49
C ASN A 641 -23.06 7.35 -37.67
N ILE A 642 -21.94 6.76 -38.10
CA ILE A 642 -20.61 6.89 -37.52
C ILE A 642 -19.70 7.45 -38.62
N GLY A 643 -19.28 8.71 -38.47
CA GLY A 643 -18.32 9.32 -39.38
C GLY A 643 -16.91 8.72 -39.24
N PRO A 644 -16.08 8.79 -40.29
CA PRO A 644 -14.71 8.32 -40.24
C PRO A 644 -13.86 9.16 -39.26
N PRO A 645 -12.72 8.63 -38.78
CA PRO A 645 -12.20 7.28 -39.05
C PRO A 645 -12.80 6.20 -38.15
N VAL A 646 -13.15 5.06 -38.75
CA VAL A 646 -13.70 3.87 -38.07
C VAL A 646 -12.63 2.78 -38.02
N TYR A 647 -12.41 2.23 -36.82
CA TYR A 647 -11.39 1.22 -36.56
C TYR A 647 -12.02 -0.07 -36.03
N LEU A 648 -11.59 -1.21 -36.57
CA LEU A 648 -11.93 -2.54 -36.09
C LEU A 648 -10.70 -3.17 -35.44
N TYR A 649 -10.80 -3.40 -34.14
CA TYR A 649 -9.79 -4.07 -33.33
C TYR A 649 -10.26 -5.48 -32.97
N TYR A 650 -9.31 -6.41 -32.84
CA TYR A 650 -9.52 -7.57 -31.97
C TYR A 650 -8.99 -7.28 -30.58
N LYS A 651 -9.56 -7.97 -29.59
CA LYS A 651 -9.34 -7.73 -28.16
C LYS A 651 -9.14 -9.08 -27.49
N LEU A 652 -8.00 -9.25 -26.83
CA LEU A 652 -7.67 -10.46 -26.08
C LEU A 652 -7.66 -10.18 -24.58
N THR A 653 -8.07 -11.18 -23.81
CA THR A 653 -8.02 -11.17 -22.35
C THR A 653 -7.23 -12.38 -21.84
N ASN A 654 -6.55 -12.21 -20.70
CA ASN A 654 -5.71 -13.24 -20.06
C ASN A 654 -4.48 -13.71 -20.89
N PHE A 655 -4.00 -12.93 -21.86
CA PHE A 655 -2.87 -13.30 -22.73
C PHE A 655 -1.64 -12.42 -22.46
N TYR A 656 -0.58 -13.01 -21.89
CA TYR A 656 0.52 -12.27 -21.24
C TYR A 656 1.66 -11.86 -22.19
N GLN A 657 1.37 -10.98 -23.17
CA GLN A 657 2.41 -10.41 -24.06
C GLN A 657 3.53 -9.68 -23.31
N ASN A 658 3.28 -9.23 -22.07
CA ASN A 658 4.25 -8.55 -21.21
C ASN A 658 5.19 -9.49 -20.43
N HIS A 659 5.06 -10.82 -20.59
CA HIS A 659 5.90 -11.78 -19.86
C HIS A 659 7.39 -11.70 -20.27
N ARG A 660 8.31 -11.71 -19.29
CA ARG A 660 9.75 -11.46 -19.49
C ARG A 660 10.41 -12.40 -20.53
N ARG A 661 9.99 -13.67 -20.59
CA ARG A 661 10.49 -14.64 -21.60
C ARG A 661 9.86 -14.40 -22.98
N TYR A 662 8.61 -13.94 -23.02
CA TYR A 662 7.87 -13.68 -24.25
C TYR A 662 8.44 -12.45 -24.99
N VAL A 663 8.52 -11.30 -24.32
CA VAL A 663 9.03 -10.03 -24.89
C VAL A 663 10.47 -10.15 -25.42
N LYS A 664 11.28 -11.04 -24.84
CA LYS A 664 12.66 -11.29 -25.27
C LYS A 664 12.80 -12.26 -26.43
N SER A 665 11.77 -13.03 -26.78
CA SER A 665 11.86 -14.14 -27.72
C SER A 665 11.55 -13.65 -29.15
N LEU A 666 12.52 -12.93 -29.70
CA LEU A 666 12.60 -12.43 -31.08
C LEU A 666 14.08 -12.25 -31.46
N ASP A 667 14.38 -12.21 -32.75
CA ASP A 667 15.69 -11.76 -33.26
C ASP A 667 15.49 -10.49 -34.11
N THR A 668 16.23 -9.41 -33.80
CA THR A 668 16.02 -8.12 -34.48
C THR A 668 16.60 -8.07 -35.88
N ASP A 669 17.62 -8.86 -36.16
CA ASP A 669 18.37 -8.77 -37.42
C ASP A 669 17.74 -9.69 -38.47
N GLN A 670 17.17 -10.83 -38.03
CA GLN A 670 16.27 -11.64 -38.85
C GLN A 670 15.04 -10.82 -39.32
N LEU A 671 14.45 -10.01 -38.44
CA LEU A 671 13.27 -9.20 -38.75
C LEU A 671 13.59 -8.04 -39.71
N LYS A 672 14.79 -7.45 -39.64
CA LYS A 672 15.32 -6.51 -40.66
C LYS A 672 15.58 -7.16 -42.02
N GLY A 673 15.40 -8.47 -42.14
CA GLY A 673 15.62 -9.23 -43.37
C GLY A 673 17.06 -9.71 -43.59
N HIS A 674 17.96 -9.54 -42.61
CA HIS A 674 19.33 -10.07 -42.72
C HIS A 674 19.35 -11.60 -42.65
N PHE A 675 20.20 -12.23 -43.46
CA PHE A 675 20.44 -13.66 -43.40
C PHE A 675 21.30 -14.02 -42.18
N ILE A 676 20.79 -14.91 -41.32
CA ILE A 676 21.45 -15.41 -40.10
C ILE A 676 21.57 -16.94 -40.17
N SER A 677 22.76 -17.47 -39.88
CA SER A 677 23.01 -18.91 -39.88
C SER A 677 22.34 -19.64 -38.71
N ASN A 678 22.09 -20.95 -38.87
CA ASN A 678 21.53 -21.80 -37.80
C ASN A 678 22.36 -21.76 -36.50
N SER A 679 23.69 -21.60 -36.59
CA SER A 679 24.59 -21.49 -35.43
C SER A 679 24.49 -20.14 -34.69
N SER A 680 24.12 -19.07 -35.39
CA SER A 680 23.84 -17.77 -34.78
C SER A 680 22.41 -17.71 -34.25
N ILE A 681 21.42 -18.27 -34.96
CA ILE A 681 20.04 -18.33 -34.45
C ILE A 681 19.91 -19.26 -33.23
N SER A 682 20.72 -20.31 -33.13
CA SER A 682 20.72 -21.21 -31.96
C SER A 682 21.27 -20.56 -30.68
N SER A 683 22.08 -19.52 -30.80
CA SER A 683 22.57 -18.69 -29.69
C SER A 683 21.72 -17.42 -29.45
N SER A 684 20.94 -16.97 -30.44
CA SER A 684 20.05 -15.78 -30.41
C SER A 684 19.03 -15.75 -29.26
N ALA A 685 18.37 -14.59 -29.09
CA ALA A 685 17.36 -14.37 -28.06
C ALA A 685 16.03 -15.15 -28.30
N CYS A 686 15.81 -15.76 -29.47
CA CYS A 686 14.59 -16.52 -29.85
C CYS A 686 14.27 -17.79 -29.02
N ASN A 687 14.84 -17.97 -27.82
CA ASN A 687 14.57 -19.12 -26.97
C ASN A 687 13.06 -19.19 -26.56
N PRO A 688 12.41 -20.37 -26.62
CA PRO A 688 12.92 -21.67 -27.06
C PRO A 688 12.83 -21.90 -28.58
N LEU A 689 11.96 -21.19 -29.30
CA LEU A 689 11.66 -21.43 -30.73
C LEU A 689 12.73 -20.84 -31.66
N ARG A 690 13.87 -21.52 -31.75
CA ARG A 690 15.04 -21.14 -32.57
C ARG A 690 15.14 -21.92 -33.89
N THR A 691 15.09 -23.26 -33.82
CA THR A 691 15.28 -24.17 -34.95
C THR A 691 14.30 -25.35 -34.91
N ASN A 692 13.96 -25.91 -36.07
CA ASN A 692 13.29 -27.19 -36.18
C ASN A 692 14.34 -28.30 -36.23
N GLY A 693 14.49 -29.07 -35.14
CA GLY A 693 15.66 -29.91 -34.94
C GLY A 693 16.97 -29.12 -34.98
N SER A 694 18.03 -29.75 -35.50
CA SER A 694 19.31 -29.11 -35.83
C SER A 694 19.30 -28.36 -37.17
N ASP A 695 18.28 -28.58 -38.00
CA ASP A 695 18.47 -28.60 -39.45
C ASP A 695 18.05 -27.29 -40.12
N PHE A 696 16.99 -26.64 -39.63
CA PHE A 696 16.48 -25.38 -40.18
C PHE A 696 16.19 -24.34 -39.09
N ALA A 697 16.58 -23.09 -39.33
CA ALA A 697 16.15 -21.94 -38.54
C ALA A 697 14.64 -21.70 -38.71
N TYR A 698 13.93 -21.36 -37.63
CA TYR A 698 12.56 -20.85 -37.77
C TYR A 698 12.59 -19.44 -38.36
N TYR A 699 11.73 -19.17 -39.34
CA TYR A 699 11.52 -17.83 -39.90
C TYR A 699 10.04 -17.48 -39.91
N PRO A 700 9.63 -16.37 -39.27
CA PRO A 700 10.31 -15.63 -38.20
C PRO A 700 10.42 -16.41 -36.88
N CYS A 701 11.55 -16.34 -36.17
CA CYS A 701 11.79 -17.08 -34.93
C CYS A 701 11.14 -16.45 -33.68
N GLY A 702 11.06 -17.25 -32.60
CA GLY A 702 10.68 -16.79 -31.27
C GLY A 702 9.19 -16.88 -30.93
N LEU A 703 8.88 -16.75 -29.63
CA LEU A 703 7.53 -16.95 -29.07
C LEU A 703 6.52 -15.94 -29.59
N ILE A 704 6.93 -14.68 -29.83
CA ILE A 704 6.01 -13.61 -30.24
C ILE A 704 5.45 -13.94 -31.63
N ALA A 705 6.34 -14.22 -32.58
CA ALA A 705 6.00 -14.54 -33.97
C ALA A 705 5.19 -15.84 -34.08
N ASN A 706 5.62 -16.91 -33.40
CA ASN A 706 4.91 -18.18 -33.41
C ASN A 706 3.46 -18.05 -32.92
N SER A 707 3.22 -17.28 -31.85
CA SER A 707 1.89 -17.13 -31.24
C SER A 707 1.03 -16.03 -31.88
N ILE A 708 1.27 -15.65 -33.13
CA ILE A 708 0.46 -14.66 -33.84
C ILE A 708 -1.03 -14.99 -33.80
N PHE A 709 -1.84 -13.98 -33.54
CA PHE A 709 -3.28 -14.05 -33.63
C PHE A 709 -3.71 -14.25 -35.09
N ASN A 710 -4.40 -15.35 -35.38
CA ASN A 710 -4.65 -15.87 -36.73
C ASN A 710 -6.15 -15.90 -37.13
N ASP A 711 -7.09 -15.49 -36.28
CA ASP A 711 -8.48 -15.27 -36.76
C ASP A 711 -8.50 -14.19 -37.84
N THR A 712 -9.30 -14.39 -38.88
CA THR A 712 -9.36 -13.44 -40.02
C THR A 712 -10.70 -12.70 -40.05
N PHE A 713 -10.64 -11.38 -40.24
CA PHE A 713 -11.79 -10.49 -40.25
C PHE A 713 -12.07 -9.98 -41.66
N PHE A 714 -13.33 -10.02 -42.08
CA PHE A 714 -13.76 -9.48 -43.36
C PHE A 714 -14.47 -8.13 -43.20
N SER A 715 -14.48 -7.33 -44.27
CA SER A 715 -15.17 -6.03 -44.30
C SER A 715 -16.69 -6.23 -44.11
N PRO A 716 -17.34 -5.56 -43.12
CA PRO A 716 -18.77 -5.74 -42.85
C PRO A 716 -19.66 -5.45 -44.06
N GLN A 717 -20.71 -6.25 -44.24
CA GLN A 717 -21.71 -6.09 -45.30
C GLN A 717 -22.98 -5.46 -44.72
N TYR A 718 -23.53 -4.44 -45.39
CA TYR A 718 -24.80 -3.83 -44.98
C TYR A 718 -25.99 -4.69 -45.44
N VAL A 719 -26.94 -4.93 -44.54
CA VAL A 719 -28.13 -5.76 -44.82
C VAL A 719 -29.35 -4.85 -44.99
N ASN A 720 -29.75 -4.63 -46.23
CA ASN A 720 -31.01 -3.95 -46.54
C ASN A 720 -32.20 -4.81 -46.07
N GLN A 721 -33.04 -4.27 -45.18
CA GLN A 721 -34.26 -4.95 -44.73
C GLN A 721 -35.40 -4.91 -45.78
N GLY A 722 -35.18 -4.29 -46.95
CA GLY A 722 -36.20 -3.97 -47.94
C GLY A 722 -35.95 -4.55 -49.33
N GLY A 723 -35.82 -5.88 -49.46
CA GLY A 723 -36.02 -6.65 -50.71
C GLY A 723 -35.02 -6.48 -51.87
N GLN A 724 -34.34 -5.34 -52.01
CA GLN A 724 -33.38 -5.07 -53.07
C GLN A 724 -31.99 -5.66 -52.76
N ALA A 725 -31.40 -6.38 -53.71
CA ALA A 725 -30.22 -7.22 -53.51
C ALA A 725 -28.85 -6.47 -53.41
N ASP A 726 -28.85 -5.14 -53.26
CA ASP A 726 -27.63 -4.34 -53.12
C ASP A 726 -27.08 -4.35 -51.69
N SER A 727 -26.51 -5.49 -51.26
CA SER A 727 -25.80 -5.63 -49.98
C SER A 727 -24.46 -4.87 -50.00
N SER A 728 -24.51 -3.54 -49.90
CA SER A 728 -23.32 -2.69 -50.01
C SER A 728 -22.28 -3.01 -48.92
N GLN A 729 -21.08 -3.43 -49.32
CA GLN A 729 -20.00 -3.72 -48.39
C GLN A 729 -19.38 -2.42 -47.85
N TYR A 730 -19.22 -2.34 -46.53
CA TYR A 730 -18.43 -1.30 -45.87
C TYR A 730 -16.97 -1.72 -45.88
N THR A 731 -16.28 -1.42 -46.98
CA THR A 731 -14.88 -1.76 -47.22
C THR A 731 -13.99 -1.21 -46.11
N MET A 732 -13.18 -2.05 -45.49
CA MET A 732 -12.16 -1.67 -44.53
C MET A 732 -10.82 -2.27 -44.95
N THR A 733 -9.75 -1.49 -44.88
CA THR A 733 -8.40 -1.89 -45.31
C THR A 733 -7.58 -2.44 -44.14
N ASN A 734 -6.65 -3.34 -44.45
CA ASN A 734 -5.61 -3.85 -43.54
C ASN A 734 -4.26 -3.12 -43.73
N LYS A 735 -4.24 -2.01 -44.46
CA LYS A 735 -3.04 -1.20 -44.72
C LYS A 735 -3.09 0.11 -43.93
N SER A 736 -1.94 0.65 -43.55
CA SER A 736 -1.79 1.76 -42.58
C SER A 736 -2.37 1.49 -41.19
N ILE A 737 -2.34 0.22 -40.78
CA ILE A 737 -2.71 -0.25 -39.43
C ILE A 737 -1.49 -0.33 -38.50
N ALA A 738 -0.31 -0.58 -39.07
CA ALA A 738 0.98 -0.48 -38.39
C ALA A 738 1.44 0.98 -38.31
N TRP A 739 2.46 1.24 -37.49
CA TRP A 739 3.06 2.58 -37.41
C TRP A 739 4.20 2.66 -38.42
N SER A 740 4.38 3.80 -39.09
CA SER A 740 5.47 3.99 -40.05
C SER A 740 6.87 3.95 -39.41
N SER A 741 6.97 4.04 -38.08
CA SER A 741 8.15 3.63 -37.31
C SER A 741 8.41 2.12 -37.40
N ASP A 742 7.35 1.33 -37.21
CA ASP A 742 7.40 -0.10 -37.01
C ASP A 742 7.66 -0.80 -38.34
N THR A 743 6.96 -0.41 -39.42
CA THR A 743 7.18 -0.92 -40.79
C THR A 743 8.63 -0.79 -41.26
N ARG A 744 9.38 0.22 -40.79
CA ARG A 744 10.81 0.41 -41.13
C ARG A 744 11.78 -0.47 -40.30
N LEU A 745 11.29 -1.20 -39.32
CA LEU A 745 12.09 -2.19 -38.55
C LEU A 745 12.04 -3.58 -39.19
N PHE A 746 11.06 -3.84 -40.06
CA PHE A 746 10.92 -5.09 -40.80
C PHE A 746 11.42 -4.89 -42.22
N GLY A 747 12.23 -5.82 -42.73
CA GLY A 747 12.80 -5.75 -44.07
C GLY A 747 12.35 -6.91 -44.96
N THR A 748 12.48 -6.72 -46.27
CA THR A 748 12.42 -7.81 -47.24
C THR A 748 13.54 -8.81 -46.95
N THR A 749 13.20 -10.09 -46.85
CA THR A 749 14.12 -11.14 -46.37
C THR A 749 15.17 -11.55 -47.40
N ALA A 750 16.40 -11.77 -46.93
CA ALA A 750 17.50 -12.34 -47.72
C ALA A 750 17.55 -13.89 -47.67
N TYR A 751 16.66 -14.55 -46.92
CA TYR A 751 16.55 -16.01 -46.91
C TYR A 751 15.86 -16.53 -48.18
N LYS A 752 16.26 -17.72 -48.63
CA LYS A 752 15.50 -18.53 -49.60
C LYS A 752 14.58 -19.50 -48.87
N TRP A 753 13.47 -19.88 -49.52
CA TRP A 753 12.44 -20.76 -48.96
C TRP A 753 13.00 -22.07 -48.37
N HIS A 754 13.95 -22.72 -49.06
CA HIS A 754 14.59 -23.97 -48.62
C HIS A 754 15.62 -23.83 -47.48
N GLN A 755 15.84 -22.63 -46.93
CA GLN A 755 16.83 -22.40 -45.86
C GLN A 755 16.21 -22.28 -44.47
N VAL A 756 14.87 -22.21 -44.38
CA VAL A 756 14.14 -21.88 -43.16
C VAL A 756 12.83 -22.64 -43.05
N ALA A 757 12.38 -22.89 -41.82
CA ALA A 757 11.10 -23.54 -41.53
C ALA A 757 10.06 -22.53 -40.99
N PRO A 758 8.76 -22.73 -41.24
CA PRO A 758 7.71 -21.99 -40.55
C PRO A 758 7.67 -22.36 -39.05
N PRO A 759 7.28 -21.45 -38.14
CA PRO A 759 7.09 -21.76 -36.73
C PRO A 759 6.06 -22.88 -36.46
N PRO A 760 6.15 -23.64 -35.35
CA PRO A 760 5.26 -24.78 -35.10
C PRO A 760 3.75 -24.46 -35.18
N ASN A 761 3.31 -23.33 -34.64
CA ASN A 761 1.90 -22.91 -34.69
C ASN A 761 1.46 -22.43 -36.08
N TRP A 762 2.37 -22.34 -37.06
CA TRP A 762 2.07 -21.96 -38.44
C TRP A 762 1.95 -23.19 -39.36
N ALA A 763 2.14 -24.41 -38.83
CA ALA A 763 2.07 -25.66 -39.59
C ALA A 763 0.74 -25.85 -40.33
N GLU A 764 -0.40 -25.44 -39.77
CA GLU A 764 -1.71 -25.50 -40.44
C GLU A 764 -1.79 -24.58 -41.68
N ARG A 765 -1.03 -23.47 -41.70
CA ARG A 765 -0.93 -22.57 -42.85
C ARG A 765 0.11 -23.02 -43.88
N PHE A 766 1.09 -23.83 -43.45
CA PHE A 766 2.28 -24.26 -44.21
C PHE A 766 2.62 -25.74 -43.94
N PRO A 767 1.71 -26.69 -44.27
CA PRO A 767 1.90 -28.10 -43.91
C PRO A 767 3.11 -28.75 -44.62
N ASN A 768 3.49 -28.22 -45.79
CA ASN A 768 4.64 -28.67 -46.58
C ASN A 768 5.90 -27.80 -46.33
N GLY A 769 5.90 -26.95 -45.31
CA GLY A 769 6.94 -25.93 -45.12
C GLY A 769 6.76 -24.70 -46.02
N TYR A 770 7.85 -23.96 -46.28
CA TYR A 770 7.84 -22.85 -47.23
C TYR A 770 8.17 -23.34 -48.65
N THR A 771 7.33 -22.98 -49.60
CA THR A 771 7.51 -23.18 -51.05
C THR A 771 8.07 -21.92 -51.70
N GLU A 772 8.32 -21.94 -53.01
CA GLU A 772 8.71 -20.74 -53.76
C GLU A 772 7.56 -19.74 -53.95
N GLU A 773 6.32 -20.23 -54.06
CA GLU A 773 5.12 -19.41 -54.30
C GLU A 773 4.52 -18.84 -53.00
N ASP A 774 4.63 -19.55 -51.88
CA ASP A 774 3.96 -19.20 -50.61
C ASP A 774 4.88 -18.49 -49.59
N PHE A 775 6.07 -18.06 -50.01
CA PHE A 775 7.06 -17.46 -49.11
C PHE A 775 6.67 -16.04 -48.66
N ILE A 776 6.48 -15.83 -47.36
CA ILE A 776 5.90 -14.60 -46.82
C ILE A 776 6.91 -13.44 -46.82
N ASN A 777 6.56 -12.34 -47.51
CA ASN A 777 7.24 -11.06 -47.32
C ASN A 777 6.74 -10.35 -46.05
N LEU A 778 7.51 -10.40 -44.96
CA LEU A 778 7.11 -9.79 -43.68
C LEU A 778 6.90 -8.27 -43.78
N HIS A 779 7.67 -7.54 -44.59
CA HIS A 779 7.59 -6.07 -44.72
C HIS A 779 6.20 -5.57 -45.20
N GLU A 780 5.44 -6.40 -45.90
CA GLU A 780 4.08 -6.05 -46.38
C GLU A 780 2.96 -6.50 -45.42
N TYR A 781 3.29 -7.28 -44.39
CA TYR A 781 2.33 -7.94 -43.51
C TYR A 781 2.11 -7.11 -42.24
N GLU A 782 1.35 -6.02 -42.36
CA GLU A 782 1.15 -5.06 -41.27
C GLU A 782 0.48 -5.65 -40.02
N GLU A 783 -0.35 -6.68 -40.16
CA GLU A 783 -0.95 -7.42 -39.06
C GLU A 783 0.12 -8.08 -38.17
N PHE A 784 1.19 -8.60 -38.78
CA PHE A 784 2.36 -9.13 -38.08
C PHE A 784 3.14 -8.02 -37.36
N HIS A 785 3.33 -6.85 -37.99
CA HIS A 785 3.93 -5.68 -37.30
C HIS A 785 3.12 -5.27 -36.06
N VAL A 786 1.80 -5.19 -36.20
CA VAL A 786 0.87 -4.86 -35.11
C VAL A 786 0.90 -5.93 -34.02
N TRP A 787 1.05 -7.21 -34.35
CA TRP A 787 1.20 -8.28 -33.36
C TRP A 787 2.53 -8.19 -32.61
N MET A 788 3.65 -8.12 -33.32
CA MET A 788 5.02 -8.14 -32.79
C MET A 788 5.29 -7.03 -31.77
N ARG A 789 4.64 -5.87 -31.92
CA ARG A 789 4.69 -4.80 -30.92
C ARG A 789 3.86 -5.16 -29.67
N THR A 790 4.50 -5.82 -28.71
CA THR A 790 3.88 -6.40 -27.50
C THR A 790 3.10 -5.40 -26.64
N ALA A 791 1.98 -5.86 -26.09
CA ALA A 791 1.16 -5.10 -25.15
C ALA A 791 1.69 -5.20 -23.70
N GLY A 792 1.68 -4.09 -22.97
CA GLY A 792 2.14 -4.02 -21.56
C GLY A 792 1.19 -4.62 -20.51
N LEU A 793 -0.02 -5.03 -20.90
CA LEU A 793 -1.06 -5.60 -20.02
C LEU A 793 -1.63 -6.89 -20.63
N PRO A 794 -2.08 -7.88 -19.82
CA PRO A 794 -2.67 -9.13 -20.32
C PRO A 794 -4.10 -8.99 -20.88
N LYS A 795 -4.59 -7.75 -20.95
CA LYS A 795 -5.86 -7.37 -21.57
C LYS A 795 -5.60 -6.18 -22.48
N PHE A 796 -5.69 -6.42 -23.78
CA PHE A 796 -5.28 -5.45 -24.79
C PHE A 796 -6.14 -5.56 -26.05
N SER A 797 -6.02 -4.58 -26.93
CA SER A 797 -6.64 -4.57 -28.25
C SER A 797 -5.61 -4.19 -29.32
N LYS A 798 -5.70 -4.84 -30.47
CA LYS A 798 -4.81 -4.69 -31.63
C LYS A 798 -5.67 -4.30 -32.83
N LEU A 799 -5.18 -3.40 -33.68
CA LEU A 799 -5.92 -2.97 -34.86
C LEU A 799 -5.82 -4.06 -35.95
N ALA A 800 -6.93 -4.39 -36.60
CA ALA A 800 -6.96 -5.30 -37.74
C ALA A 800 -7.41 -4.60 -39.03
N LEU A 801 -8.52 -3.88 -38.99
CA LEU A 801 -9.06 -3.17 -40.15
C LEU A 801 -9.39 -1.70 -39.83
N ARG A 802 -9.35 -0.85 -40.85
CA ARG A 802 -9.56 0.60 -40.77
C ARG A 802 -10.33 1.12 -41.98
N ASN A 803 -11.15 2.15 -41.80
CA ASN A 803 -11.63 3.01 -42.90
C ASN A 803 -11.53 4.47 -42.43
N ASP A 804 -10.93 5.32 -43.26
CA ASP A 804 -10.70 6.75 -42.99
C ASP A 804 -11.58 7.70 -43.84
N ASP A 805 -12.34 7.15 -44.80
CA ASP A 805 -13.00 7.92 -45.87
C ASP A 805 -14.54 7.82 -45.80
N ASP A 806 -15.09 6.62 -45.53
CA ASP A 806 -16.53 6.36 -45.55
C ASP A 806 -17.22 6.55 -44.19
N VAL A 807 -18.46 7.03 -44.26
CA VAL A 807 -19.38 7.06 -43.12
C VAL A 807 -20.07 5.70 -42.99
N MET A 808 -19.88 5.00 -41.87
CA MET A 808 -20.67 3.81 -41.53
C MET A 808 -22.11 4.27 -41.23
N LYS A 809 -23.09 3.78 -42.01
CA LYS A 809 -24.49 4.20 -41.93
C LYS A 809 -25.20 3.52 -40.75
N ALA A 810 -26.36 4.04 -40.37
CA ALA A 810 -27.24 3.36 -39.42
C ALA A 810 -27.91 2.14 -40.06
N GLY A 811 -28.13 1.10 -39.25
CA GLY A 811 -28.77 -0.15 -39.64
C GLY A 811 -27.89 -1.39 -39.40
N THR A 812 -28.37 -2.53 -39.91
CA THR A 812 -27.83 -3.85 -39.60
C THR A 812 -26.69 -4.24 -40.52
N TYR A 813 -25.60 -4.77 -39.94
CA TYR A 813 -24.42 -5.27 -40.63
C TYR A 813 -24.19 -6.75 -40.30
N THR A 814 -23.71 -7.50 -41.30
CA THR A 814 -23.18 -8.86 -41.13
C THR A 814 -21.69 -8.89 -41.40
N MET A 815 -20.95 -9.64 -40.59
CA MET A 815 -19.50 -9.78 -40.71
C MET A 815 -19.07 -11.21 -40.36
N ASP A 816 -18.38 -11.86 -41.28
CA ASP A 816 -17.80 -13.18 -41.07
C ASP A 816 -16.41 -13.07 -40.42
N ILE A 817 -16.19 -13.87 -39.38
CA ILE A 817 -14.90 -14.07 -38.71
C ILE A 817 -14.53 -15.55 -38.87
N TYR A 818 -13.33 -15.85 -39.35
CA TYR A 818 -12.84 -17.23 -39.43
C TYR A 818 -12.06 -17.53 -38.15
N ASP A 819 -12.48 -18.54 -37.40
CA ASP A 819 -11.98 -18.85 -36.08
C ASP A 819 -10.81 -19.86 -36.16
N TYR A 820 -9.59 -19.36 -35.91
CA TYR A 820 -8.35 -20.15 -35.94
C TYR A 820 -7.52 -20.02 -34.65
N PHE A 821 -7.88 -19.11 -33.73
CA PHE A 821 -7.10 -18.81 -32.52
C PHE A 821 -7.75 -19.39 -31.23
N PRO A 822 -7.26 -20.53 -30.70
CA PRO A 822 -7.89 -21.24 -29.59
C PRO A 822 -7.60 -20.59 -28.22
N VAL A 823 -8.45 -19.65 -27.79
CA VAL A 823 -8.31 -18.95 -26.49
C VAL A 823 -8.58 -19.82 -25.25
N HIS A 824 -9.28 -20.95 -25.43
CA HIS A 824 -9.61 -21.86 -24.33
C HIS A 824 -8.37 -22.48 -23.67
N LEU A 825 -7.27 -22.65 -24.42
CA LEU A 825 -6.00 -23.26 -23.94
C LEU A 825 -5.39 -22.57 -22.73
N TYR A 826 -5.67 -21.28 -22.54
CA TYR A 826 -5.16 -20.47 -21.43
C TYR A 826 -6.28 -19.76 -20.64
N GLY A 827 -7.55 -20.13 -20.86
CA GLY A 827 -8.69 -19.49 -20.21
C GLY A 827 -8.81 -18.00 -20.52
N GLY A 828 -8.60 -17.62 -21.79
CA GLY A 828 -8.80 -16.25 -22.28
C GLY A 828 -10.16 -16.05 -22.93
N THR A 829 -10.43 -14.82 -23.36
CA THR A 829 -11.56 -14.49 -24.25
C THR A 829 -11.08 -13.64 -25.42
N LYS A 830 -11.77 -13.74 -26.55
CA LYS A 830 -11.58 -12.91 -27.75
C LYS A 830 -12.85 -12.15 -28.11
N SER A 831 -12.67 -10.86 -28.41
CA SER A 831 -13.77 -9.97 -28.77
C SER A 831 -13.39 -9.09 -29.96
N VAL A 832 -14.34 -8.80 -30.83
CA VAL A 832 -14.22 -7.66 -31.75
C VAL A 832 -14.56 -6.38 -30.99
N LEU A 833 -13.86 -5.29 -31.30
CA LEU A 833 -14.13 -3.94 -30.85
C LEU A 833 -14.16 -3.03 -32.09
N ILE A 834 -15.34 -2.56 -32.49
CA ILE A 834 -15.48 -1.45 -33.43
C ILE A 834 -15.45 -0.16 -32.61
N SER A 835 -14.62 0.82 -32.99
CA SER A 835 -14.49 2.08 -32.25
C SER A 835 -14.10 3.24 -33.16
N THR A 836 -14.67 4.42 -32.91
CA THR A 836 -14.06 5.68 -33.38
C THR A 836 -12.85 6.06 -32.52
N ARG A 837 -12.11 7.11 -32.91
CA ARG A 837 -11.15 7.80 -32.05
C ARG A 837 -11.50 9.28 -31.93
N THR A 838 -11.07 9.90 -30.83
CA THR A 838 -10.91 11.36 -30.73
C THR A 838 -9.42 11.70 -30.66
N VAL A 839 -9.09 12.99 -30.53
CA VAL A 839 -7.71 13.47 -30.30
C VAL A 839 -7.05 12.80 -29.07
N MET A 840 -7.85 12.37 -28.09
CA MET A 840 -7.38 11.66 -26.88
C MET A 840 -7.35 10.13 -27.03
N GLY A 841 -7.60 9.61 -28.23
CA GLY A 841 -7.66 8.17 -28.53
C GLY A 841 -9.06 7.59 -28.39
N GLY A 842 -9.14 6.34 -27.89
CA GLY A 842 -10.40 5.64 -27.63
C GLY A 842 -11.05 6.06 -26.31
N LYS A 843 -12.20 5.46 -25.99
CA LYS A 843 -12.98 5.77 -24.79
C LYS A 843 -12.23 5.41 -23.51
N ASN A 844 -11.93 6.40 -22.68
CA ASN A 844 -11.33 6.23 -21.36
C ASN A 844 -11.71 7.40 -20.43
N SER A 845 -12.72 7.19 -19.58
CA SER A 845 -13.19 8.21 -18.65
C SER A 845 -12.23 8.47 -17.48
N PHE A 846 -11.30 7.55 -17.16
CA PHE A 846 -10.44 7.65 -15.98
C PHE A 846 -9.64 8.95 -15.93
N LEU A 847 -9.04 9.36 -17.05
CA LEU A 847 -8.21 10.57 -17.11
C LEU A 847 -9.04 11.82 -16.83
N GLY A 848 -10.24 11.93 -17.43
CA GLY A 848 -11.16 13.03 -17.19
C GLY A 848 -11.66 13.08 -15.75
N ILE A 849 -12.06 11.93 -15.17
CA ILE A 849 -12.45 11.82 -13.75
C ILE A 849 -11.31 12.29 -12.84
N ALA A 850 -10.07 11.86 -13.10
CA ALA A 850 -8.91 12.23 -12.29
C ALA A 850 -8.64 13.75 -12.32
N TYR A 851 -8.70 14.39 -13.48
CA TYR A 851 -8.51 15.84 -13.60
C TYR A 851 -9.63 16.63 -12.90
N VAL A 852 -10.90 16.22 -13.05
CA VAL A 852 -12.03 16.85 -12.33
C VAL A 852 -11.89 16.67 -10.81
N ALA A 853 -11.51 15.47 -10.34
CA ALA A 853 -11.33 15.20 -8.92
C ALA A 853 -10.17 16.01 -8.29
N ILE A 854 -9.04 16.11 -8.98
CA ILE A 854 -7.89 16.92 -8.54
C ILE A 854 -8.25 18.42 -8.56
N GLY A 855 -8.88 18.91 -9.63
CA GLY A 855 -9.32 20.30 -9.74
C GLY A 855 -10.31 20.68 -8.64
N GLY A 856 -11.33 19.84 -8.39
CA GLY A 856 -12.29 20.02 -7.30
C GLY A 856 -11.64 20.01 -5.91
N LEU A 857 -10.71 19.07 -5.66
CA LEU A 857 -9.94 19.03 -4.40
C LEU A 857 -9.11 20.31 -4.20
N CYS A 858 -8.46 20.83 -5.25
CA CYS A 858 -7.71 22.08 -5.20
C CYS A 858 -8.60 23.30 -4.88
N ILE A 859 -9.82 23.37 -5.45
CA ILE A 859 -10.80 24.43 -5.15
C ILE A 859 -11.28 24.33 -3.69
N VAL A 860 -11.61 23.12 -3.22
CA VAL A 860 -12.06 22.90 -1.84
C VAL A 860 -10.97 23.26 -0.82
N LEU A 861 -9.72 22.85 -1.05
CA LEU A 861 -8.59 23.21 -0.19
C LEU A 861 -8.28 24.71 -0.25
N GLY A 862 -8.34 25.33 -1.43
CA GLY A 862 -8.19 26.77 -1.60
C GLY A 862 -9.26 27.55 -0.81
N ALA A 863 -10.52 27.13 -0.89
CA ALA A 863 -11.62 27.73 -0.13
C ALA A 863 -11.44 27.57 1.39
N ILE A 864 -11.07 26.38 1.87
CA ILE A 864 -10.79 26.12 3.29
C ILE A 864 -9.65 27.01 3.80
N PHE A 865 -8.54 27.12 3.06
CA PHE A 865 -7.42 27.98 3.45
C PHE A 865 -7.75 29.47 3.37
N THR A 866 -8.59 29.91 2.41
CA THR A 866 -9.07 31.29 2.33
C THR A 866 -9.95 31.64 3.54
N VAL A 867 -10.91 30.78 3.88
CA VAL A 867 -11.77 30.93 5.06
C VAL A 867 -10.94 30.92 6.36
N ALA A 868 -9.93 30.05 6.46
CA ALA A 868 -9.02 30.04 7.60
C ALA A 868 -8.22 31.35 7.72
N HIS A 869 -7.74 31.90 6.61
CA HIS A 869 -6.99 33.17 6.58
C HIS A 869 -7.88 34.37 6.95
N ILE A 870 -9.15 34.39 6.53
CA ILE A 870 -10.13 35.43 6.90
C ILE A 870 -10.51 35.33 8.38
N ILE A 871 -10.72 34.12 8.92
CA ILE A 871 -11.11 33.92 10.33
C ILE A 871 -9.95 34.18 11.30
N ARG A 872 -8.69 33.95 10.89
CA ARG A 872 -7.48 34.28 11.67
C ARG A 872 -6.37 34.84 10.78
N PRO A 873 -6.38 36.14 10.46
CA PRO A 873 -5.31 36.78 9.70
C PRO A 873 -4.05 36.94 10.56
N ARG A 874 -3.11 35.99 10.47
CA ARG A 874 -1.79 36.09 11.09
C ARG A 874 -0.89 37.02 10.29
N LYS A 875 -0.25 37.99 10.95
CA LYS A 875 0.78 38.84 10.32
C LYS A 875 2.00 37.99 9.94
N LEU A 876 2.58 38.27 8.77
CA LEU A 876 3.76 37.54 8.29
C LEU A 876 5.01 38.07 9.00
N GLY A 877 5.87 37.19 9.52
CA GLY A 877 7.07 37.58 10.29
C GLY A 877 6.80 38.11 11.69
N ASP A 878 5.59 37.90 12.24
CA ASP A 878 5.18 38.45 13.53
C ASP A 878 6.01 37.90 14.72
N HIS A 879 6.80 38.79 15.32
CA HIS A 879 7.73 38.50 16.41
C HIS A 879 7.04 37.98 17.69
N THR A 880 5.75 38.25 17.89
CA THR A 880 5.00 37.71 19.04
C THR A 880 4.83 36.19 19.00
N TYR A 881 5.11 35.55 17.86
CA TYR A 881 5.12 34.09 17.73
C TYR A 881 6.54 33.49 17.76
N LEU A 882 7.57 34.29 18.02
CA LEU A 882 8.91 33.79 18.33
C LEU A 882 8.88 33.29 19.78
N SER A 883 9.42 32.09 20.01
CA SER A 883 9.21 31.35 21.26
C SER A 883 9.78 32.03 22.50
N TRP A 884 10.69 32.99 22.33
CA TRP A 884 11.36 33.74 23.39
C TRP A 884 10.74 35.13 23.68
N ASN A 885 9.67 35.52 22.98
CA ASN A 885 9.09 36.86 23.07
C ASN A 885 7.77 36.89 23.89
N ASN A 886 7.42 35.80 24.58
CA ASN A 886 6.18 35.67 25.36
C ASN A 886 6.40 35.48 26.87
N ASP A 887 7.65 35.46 27.33
CA ASP A 887 8.01 35.14 28.72
C ASP A 887 8.11 36.37 29.65
N ALA A 888 7.69 37.55 29.19
CA ALA A 888 7.78 38.81 29.93
C ALA A 888 6.41 39.31 30.43
N VAL A 889 6.39 39.75 31.70
CA VAL A 889 5.24 40.35 32.44
C VAL A 889 4.14 39.35 32.83
N PRO A 890 3.98 39.09 34.16
CA PRO A 890 2.86 39.71 34.87
C PRO A 890 3.25 40.66 36.00
N THR A 891 2.34 41.59 36.31
CA THR A 891 2.48 42.62 37.36
C THR A 891 2.45 42.04 38.78
N ALA A 892 3.25 42.60 39.69
CA ALA A 892 3.17 42.29 41.11
C ALA A 892 1.81 42.72 41.70
N THR A 893 1.21 41.86 42.53
CA THR A 893 0.04 42.20 43.35
C THR A 893 0.38 41.88 44.81
N THR A 894 0.19 42.83 45.72
CA THR A 894 0.58 42.71 47.13
C THR A 894 -0.44 41.90 47.92
N THR A 895 0.02 40.98 48.77
CA THR A 895 -0.82 40.16 49.66
C THR A 895 -0.45 40.37 51.13
N GLY A 896 -1.45 40.21 52.01
CA GLY A 896 -1.39 40.63 53.41
C GLY A 896 -0.29 39.99 54.27
N ARG A 897 0.12 40.74 55.29
CA ARG A 897 1.05 40.34 56.35
C ARG A 897 0.28 39.63 57.47
N GLU A 898 0.55 38.36 57.69
CA GLU A 898 -0.03 37.58 58.80
C GLU A 898 0.90 37.62 60.03
N ALA A 899 0.32 37.61 61.24
CA ALA A 899 1.05 37.83 62.49
C ALA A 899 1.45 36.51 63.17
N ARG A 900 2.63 36.50 63.83
CA ARG A 900 3.04 35.38 64.69
C ARG A 900 2.29 35.41 66.03
N PRO A 901 1.85 34.26 66.56
CA PRO A 901 1.41 34.14 67.94
C PRO A 901 2.61 34.14 68.89
N GLY A 902 2.52 34.84 70.03
CA GLY A 902 3.48 34.71 71.14
C GLY A 902 3.92 36.01 71.82
N THR A 903 3.01 36.66 72.56
CA THR A 903 3.29 37.45 73.79
C THR A 903 1.97 37.92 74.39
N ALA A 904 1.80 37.75 75.71
CA ALA A 904 0.63 38.13 76.51
C ALA A 904 -0.73 37.53 76.03
#